data_AF-A0AAN7TGY9-F1
#
_entry.id   AF-A0AAN7TGY9-F1
#
_cell.length_a   1.000
_cell.length_b   1.000
_cell.length_c   1.000
_cell.angle_alpha   90.00
_cell.angle_beta   90.00
_cell.angle_gamma   90.00
#
_symmetry.space_group_name_H-M   'P 1'
#
loop_
_entity.id
_entity.type
_entity.pdbx_description
1 polymer ?
#
loop_
_entity_poly.entity_id
_entity_poly.type
_entity_poly.pdbx_seq_one_letter_code
_entity_poly.pdbx_strand_id
1 'polypeptide(L)'
;MLATLLVAGLTAASTALAANATFYPTLNMTDTSGNLIQAHGGAILQSSSNNGSNWYWFGEDKAGETTSGYFQAVNCYKSADFASWDYVGPALSPIAGTNISNNSVVERPKVIYNEKNDEYVMWFHSDNSSYGVAMVGVATSKTIDGQYDWRGSFKPFGNESRDMTIWKDPQTSVAYLIFATNNNKDFEIASLDADYYNVDEALYTFSSVYYEAPGVFKIGGVFYLLFSPQDGWTPTEDGYFTATSMAGPWSKSTLLAEAGSFAYLTQNAYDITINGSQDTMYLYYGDHWSGNELGSSTYSFYPVIYNGSNISLHRTGGWTLDAETGTWSDVPYTEITAADSTTPNATLVPCADGCAGGETANMTSSQTFSFTWSGTAGEKVVGVQYIYNGPKNSFLHVSVAVDGTTAKGEALVETSRGTTVQQETPLLATLKEGSDVVLTLLDYDGDEFLIDGVKDEELNYRSPSENHPGLGISLRKVNKRNTPDKVFTPSQLNFTHGVASGDPYSDSVILWTRAAPMAADVNSNATVSGSVPLYYHGPNVSVSTAPVCVQFKVAKTADFAHVESSGTVYTSSDIDYTVKVEAGDLTAFTRYYYQFNICNSNVTSPLGRTKTVPDVNDYTTKVGLAIYSCSNFPFGFFNAFGNPARKDSVDYVIHLGDYIYEYAGDGDYGYGYAIDRVNSPDHVIYTLNDYRQRLASYRTDLDLLLSHQQFPWIPVWDDHEVADNTYRDGEADVNNTESSFIMDGGVAVDQRKMNAVRAYFEWMPIRQVEMDDNLRIWRSFSIGSLFDLIMLDTRQYDRSITDLYWNTDYIHEISNDAGRTMMGSRQENWFYNQLSSSADRGARWRVIGSQTVFSKVNESVGYGNVDPLDYDAWDGYQANRNRTLNHLMSNNIGKNIVISGDSHASWVSDLVWLDHANYSSSTGACGLGVEFAGSAVSSPCPYGQNITLAHANNYSDWLEAANPELHWNDLYYRGYFELQIGYDEVNASFFGTPTIINRNPHEISLANFTVKSGENRLQRPVAGGIAESGSLKGGVVKQTNITNNTMTGQYLITMDNQEDD
;
A
#
# COMPACT_ATOMS: atom_id res chain seq x y z
N MET A 1 17.06 27.72 -57.74
CA MET A 1 17.73 26.88 -56.72
C MET A 1 17.57 27.63 -55.40
N LEU A 2 16.47 27.52 -54.66
CA LEU A 2 15.49 26.43 -54.48
C LEU A 2 16.00 25.35 -53.50
N ALA A 3 15.81 25.64 -52.21
CA ALA A 3 15.63 24.71 -51.11
C ALA A 3 14.81 25.46 -50.04
N THR A 4 13.54 25.11 -49.88
CA THR A 4 12.61 25.79 -48.96
C THR A 4 12.54 24.99 -47.66
N LEU A 5 12.92 25.59 -46.52
CA LEU A 5 12.66 24.97 -45.22
C LEU A 5 11.18 25.13 -44.89
N LEU A 6 10.45 24.02 -44.80
CA LEU A 6 9.11 24.00 -44.23
C LEU A 6 9.21 24.05 -42.71
N VAL A 7 8.51 25.00 -42.08
CA VAL A 7 8.21 24.93 -40.65
C VAL A 7 6.96 24.06 -40.50
N ALA A 8 7.16 22.80 -40.11
CA ALA A 8 6.08 21.97 -39.60
C ALA A 8 5.94 22.25 -38.10
N GLY A 9 4.78 22.77 -37.69
CA GLY A 9 4.48 22.92 -36.27
C GLY A 9 4.16 21.56 -35.66
N LEU A 10 4.95 21.10 -34.67
CA LEU A 10 4.49 20.02 -33.81
C LEU A 10 3.37 20.58 -32.93
N THR A 11 2.13 20.23 -33.26
CA THR A 11 1.10 20.10 -32.24
C THR A 11 1.55 19.01 -31.29
N ALA A 12 1.91 19.37 -30.05
CA ALA A 12 2.08 18.38 -29.00
C ALA A 12 0.73 17.68 -28.82
N ALA A 13 0.66 16.41 -29.23
CA ALA A 13 -0.45 15.56 -28.83
C ALA A 13 -0.37 15.41 -27.31
N SER A 14 -1.46 15.68 -26.61
CA SER A 14 -1.58 15.34 -25.20
C SER A 14 -1.54 13.81 -25.10
N THR A 15 -0.41 13.28 -24.65
CA THR A 15 -0.35 11.92 -24.11
C THR A 15 -1.25 11.92 -22.89
N ALA A 16 -2.46 11.38 -23.04
CA ALA A 16 -3.24 10.98 -21.89
C ALA A 16 -2.41 9.95 -21.11
N LEU A 17 -2.40 10.06 -19.79
CA LEU A 17 -1.95 8.97 -18.94
C LEU A 17 -2.82 7.76 -19.28
N ALA A 18 -2.22 6.59 -19.48
CA ALA A 18 -2.98 5.36 -19.60
C ALA A 18 -3.73 5.12 -18.28
N ALA A 19 -5.01 4.75 -18.36
CA ALA A 19 -5.75 4.36 -17.18
C ALA A 19 -5.41 2.91 -16.83
N ASN A 20 -5.29 2.60 -15.54
CA ASN A 20 -5.13 1.23 -15.07
C ASN A 20 -6.28 0.36 -15.59
N ALA A 21 -5.97 -0.86 -16.05
CA ALA A 21 -6.98 -1.80 -16.49
C ALA A 21 -7.77 -2.32 -15.29
N THR A 22 -9.06 -2.00 -15.22
CA THR A 22 -9.95 -2.47 -14.15
C THR A 22 -10.68 -3.73 -14.62
N PHE A 23 -10.54 -4.81 -13.85
CA PHE A 23 -11.21 -6.09 -14.08
C PHE A 23 -12.26 -6.34 -13.01
N TYR A 24 -13.39 -6.92 -13.42
CA TYR A 24 -14.43 -7.44 -12.53
C TYR A 24 -14.72 -8.87 -13.00
N PRO A 25 -14.48 -9.92 -12.18
CA PRO A 25 -14.71 -11.31 -12.57
C PRO A 25 -16.12 -11.55 -13.12
N THR A 26 -16.26 -12.36 -14.18
CA THR A 26 -17.50 -12.59 -14.96
C THR A 26 -18.12 -11.38 -15.69
N LEU A 27 -17.60 -10.15 -15.55
CA LEU A 27 -18.17 -9.00 -16.25
C LEU A 27 -17.99 -9.12 -17.78
N ASN A 28 -19.08 -8.86 -18.52
CA ASN A 28 -19.08 -8.83 -19.98
C ASN A 28 -18.11 -7.78 -20.53
N MET A 29 -16.91 -8.21 -20.94
CA MET A 29 -15.93 -7.36 -21.60
C MET A 29 -16.34 -7.04 -23.04
N THR A 30 -16.15 -5.79 -23.45
CA THR A 30 -16.48 -5.31 -24.79
C THR A 30 -15.28 -4.69 -25.49
N ASP A 31 -15.24 -4.80 -26.82
CA ASP A 31 -14.28 -4.10 -27.66
C ASP A 31 -14.53 -2.58 -27.69
N THR A 32 -13.60 -1.82 -28.25
CA THR A 32 -13.70 -0.36 -28.42
C THR A 32 -14.86 0.10 -29.33
N SER A 33 -15.57 -0.83 -29.98
CA SER A 33 -16.80 -0.59 -30.75
C SER A 33 -18.07 -0.95 -29.99
N GLY A 34 -17.96 -1.50 -28.77
CA GLY A 34 -19.08 -1.90 -27.90
C GLY A 34 -19.67 -3.28 -28.22
N ASN A 35 -18.99 -4.13 -28.99
CA ASN A 35 -19.35 -5.54 -29.17
C ASN A 35 -18.76 -6.38 -28.02
N LEU A 36 -19.39 -7.49 -27.64
CA LEU A 36 -18.77 -8.44 -26.72
C LEU A 36 -17.45 -8.98 -27.32
N ILE A 37 -16.42 -9.10 -26.48
CA ILE A 37 -15.19 -9.81 -26.87
C ILE A 37 -15.54 -11.30 -27.06
N GLN A 38 -14.95 -11.91 -28.08
CA GLN A 38 -15.12 -13.32 -28.44
C GLN A 38 -13.74 -13.92 -28.69
N ALA A 39 -13.09 -14.25 -27.57
CA ALA A 39 -11.71 -14.72 -27.51
C ALA A 39 -11.52 -15.82 -26.43
N HIS A 40 -12.50 -16.72 -26.33
CA HIS A 40 -12.55 -17.81 -25.33
C HIS A 40 -11.42 -18.84 -25.51
N GLY A 41 -11.05 -19.54 -24.45
CA GLY A 41 -9.97 -20.54 -24.44
C GLY A 41 -8.57 -19.96 -24.70
N GLY A 42 -8.43 -18.64 -24.68
CA GLY A 42 -7.47 -17.92 -25.51
C GLY A 42 -6.00 -17.93 -25.06
N ALA A 43 -5.28 -16.91 -25.51
CA ALA A 43 -3.96 -16.51 -25.02
C ALA A 43 -3.82 -14.99 -25.11
N ILE A 44 -3.23 -14.37 -24.08
CA ILE A 44 -2.82 -12.96 -24.10
C ILE A 44 -1.29 -12.89 -24.04
N LEU A 45 -0.68 -12.16 -24.98
CA LEU A 45 0.77 -11.98 -25.04
C LEU A 45 1.16 -10.60 -25.60
N GLN A 46 2.33 -10.12 -25.21
CA GLN A 46 2.92 -8.87 -25.72
C GLN A 46 3.73 -9.14 -27.00
N SER A 47 3.82 -8.17 -27.92
CA SER A 47 4.63 -8.35 -29.14
C SER A 47 6.13 -8.41 -28.84
N SER A 48 6.73 -9.55 -29.20
CA SER A 48 8.18 -9.79 -29.24
C SER A 48 8.95 -8.99 -30.31
N SER A 49 8.25 -8.36 -31.27
CA SER A 49 8.90 -7.67 -32.40
C SER A 49 8.59 -6.16 -32.41
N ASN A 50 9.65 -5.36 -32.64
CA ASN A 50 9.69 -3.91 -32.84
C ASN A 50 8.76 -3.06 -31.94
N ASN A 51 9.29 -2.60 -30.81
CA ASN A 51 8.62 -1.73 -29.83
C ASN A 51 7.33 -2.37 -29.26
N GLY A 52 7.49 -3.42 -28.45
CA GLY A 52 6.41 -4.23 -27.86
C GLY A 52 5.54 -3.53 -26.81
N SER A 53 4.93 -2.38 -27.14
CA SER A 53 4.00 -1.64 -26.26
C SER A 53 2.54 -2.08 -26.39
N ASN A 54 2.27 -3.24 -26.97
CA ASN A 54 0.91 -3.72 -27.25
C ASN A 54 0.77 -5.19 -26.86
N TRP A 55 -0.33 -5.48 -26.19
CA TRP A 55 -0.87 -6.79 -25.86
C TRP A 55 -1.81 -7.25 -26.98
N TYR A 56 -1.84 -8.56 -27.21
CA TYR A 56 -2.69 -9.19 -28.22
C TYR A 56 -3.38 -10.40 -27.58
N TRP A 57 -4.71 -10.44 -27.68
CA TRP A 57 -5.56 -11.50 -27.18
C TRP A 57 -6.08 -12.31 -28.36
N PHE A 58 -5.70 -13.58 -28.43
CA PHE A 58 -6.19 -14.55 -29.39
C PHE A 58 -7.17 -15.49 -28.72
N GLY A 59 -8.23 -15.90 -29.41
CA GLY A 59 -9.18 -16.83 -28.84
C GLY A 59 -10.30 -17.21 -29.79
N GLU A 60 -11.17 -18.09 -29.32
CA GLU A 60 -12.24 -18.69 -30.11
C GLU A 60 -13.41 -17.73 -30.32
N ASP A 61 -13.94 -17.69 -31.55
CA ASP A 61 -15.18 -16.99 -31.85
C ASP A 61 -16.40 -17.90 -31.63
N LYS A 62 -17.17 -17.65 -30.57
CA LYS A 62 -18.42 -18.35 -30.25
C LYS A 62 -19.66 -17.46 -30.50
N ALA A 63 -19.55 -16.34 -31.22
CA ALA A 63 -20.65 -15.40 -31.43
C ALA A 63 -21.90 -16.10 -32.00
N GLY A 64 -22.98 -16.18 -31.22
CA GLY A 64 -24.23 -16.85 -31.61
C GLY A 64 -24.21 -18.38 -31.59
N GLU A 65 -23.11 -19.03 -31.18
CA GLU A 65 -23.07 -20.47 -30.90
C GLU A 65 -23.78 -20.79 -29.58
N THR A 66 -24.56 -21.87 -29.57
CA THR A 66 -25.26 -22.35 -28.37
C THR A 66 -24.55 -23.54 -27.75
N THR A 67 -24.50 -24.67 -28.46
CA THR A 67 -24.00 -25.95 -27.93
C THR A 67 -23.17 -26.77 -28.92
N SER A 68 -22.92 -26.29 -30.14
CA SER A 68 -22.26 -27.12 -31.17
C SER A 68 -20.73 -26.99 -31.20
N GLY A 69 -20.20 -25.87 -30.72
CA GLY A 69 -18.75 -25.64 -30.57
C GLY A 69 -18.00 -25.52 -31.91
N TYR A 70 -18.71 -25.25 -33.01
CA TYR A 70 -18.10 -25.22 -34.34
C TYR A 70 -17.16 -24.03 -34.52
N PHE A 71 -16.11 -24.26 -35.31
CA PHE A 71 -15.11 -23.24 -35.63
C PHE A 71 -15.68 -22.13 -36.51
N GLN A 72 -15.84 -20.93 -35.95
CA GLN A 72 -16.20 -19.72 -36.69
C GLN A 72 -14.95 -18.90 -37.08
N ALA A 73 -14.07 -18.62 -36.12
CA ALA A 73 -12.76 -18.00 -36.29
C ALA A 73 -11.88 -18.20 -35.05
N VAL A 74 -10.57 -17.98 -35.18
CA VAL A 74 -9.74 -17.50 -34.07
C VAL A 74 -9.66 -16.00 -34.24
N ASN A 75 -10.24 -15.24 -33.34
CA ASN A 75 -10.18 -13.78 -33.33
C ASN A 75 -8.86 -13.29 -32.76
N CYS A 76 -8.51 -12.05 -33.10
CA CYS A 76 -7.43 -11.28 -32.50
C CYS A 76 -7.97 -9.91 -32.06
N TYR A 77 -7.66 -9.55 -30.82
CA TYR A 77 -7.86 -8.23 -30.25
C TYR A 77 -6.51 -7.63 -29.84
N LYS A 78 -6.41 -6.31 -29.80
CA LYS A 78 -5.17 -5.56 -29.54
C LYS A 78 -5.44 -4.49 -28.49
N SER A 79 -4.51 -4.33 -27.54
CA SER A 79 -4.60 -3.32 -26.49
C SER A 79 -3.22 -2.73 -26.18
N ALA A 80 -3.18 -1.44 -25.83
CA ALA A 80 -1.96 -0.77 -25.35
C ALA A 80 -1.87 -0.73 -23.81
N ASP A 81 -2.99 -0.88 -23.12
CA ASP A 81 -3.21 -0.61 -21.69
C ASP A 81 -3.73 -1.85 -20.91
N PHE A 82 -3.95 -2.98 -21.59
CA PHE A 82 -4.68 -4.18 -21.12
C PHE A 82 -6.19 -3.97 -20.89
N ALA A 83 -6.70 -2.74 -20.99
CA ALA A 83 -8.09 -2.38 -20.73
C ALA A 83 -8.92 -2.23 -22.02
N SER A 84 -8.38 -1.46 -22.96
CA SER A 84 -9.03 -1.03 -24.20
C SER A 84 -8.66 -1.99 -25.34
N TRP A 85 -9.59 -2.86 -25.71
CA TRP A 85 -9.36 -3.90 -26.71
C TRP A 85 -9.96 -3.53 -28.08
N ASP A 86 -9.11 -3.14 -29.03
CA ASP A 86 -9.47 -2.99 -30.44
C ASP A 86 -9.61 -4.37 -31.11
N TYR A 87 -10.74 -4.64 -31.76
CA TYR A 87 -10.88 -5.84 -32.59
C TYR A 87 -10.04 -5.71 -33.89
N VAL A 88 -9.08 -6.60 -34.09
CA VAL A 88 -8.23 -6.64 -35.28
C VAL A 88 -8.93 -7.36 -36.43
N GLY A 89 -9.56 -8.50 -36.12
CA GLY A 89 -10.14 -9.42 -37.09
C GLY A 89 -9.85 -10.89 -36.78
N PRO A 90 -10.26 -11.81 -37.68
CA PRO A 90 -9.99 -13.24 -37.55
C PRO A 90 -8.53 -13.56 -37.95
N ALA A 91 -7.69 -13.86 -36.96
CA ALA A 91 -6.33 -14.36 -37.16
C ALA A 91 -6.31 -15.72 -37.87
N LEU A 92 -7.26 -16.62 -37.57
CA LEU A 92 -7.46 -17.87 -38.32
C LEU A 92 -8.93 -17.98 -38.76
N SER A 93 -9.17 -18.47 -39.97
CA SER A 93 -10.50 -18.55 -40.58
C SER A 93 -10.79 -19.97 -41.11
N PRO A 94 -12.06 -20.42 -41.15
CA PRO A 94 -12.39 -21.76 -41.59
C PRO A 94 -12.04 -22.06 -43.05
N ILE A 95 -11.37 -23.19 -43.29
CA ILE A 95 -11.01 -23.65 -44.63
C ILE A 95 -11.90 -24.85 -45.01
N ALA A 96 -12.73 -24.66 -46.03
CA ALA A 96 -13.71 -25.67 -46.45
C ALA A 96 -13.03 -26.98 -46.90
N GLY A 97 -13.47 -28.11 -46.33
CA GLY A 97 -12.95 -29.44 -46.66
C GLY A 97 -11.66 -29.85 -45.94
N THR A 98 -11.24 -29.11 -44.90
CA THR A 98 -10.07 -29.44 -44.06
C THR A 98 -10.46 -29.80 -42.62
N ASN A 99 -9.47 -30.08 -41.77
CA ASN A 99 -9.62 -30.25 -40.33
C ASN A 99 -9.94 -28.95 -39.57
N ILE A 100 -9.95 -27.80 -40.25
CA ILE A 100 -10.39 -26.50 -39.71
C ILE A 100 -11.55 -25.95 -40.54
N SER A 101 -12.52 -26.80 -40.87
CA SER A 101 -13.76 -26.39 -41.55
C SER A 101 -14.76 -25.77 -40.57
N ASN A 102 -15.82 -25.14 -41.08
CA ASN A 102 -16.94 -24.65 -40.26
C ASN A 102 -17.85 -25.76 -39.69
N ASN A 103 -17.46 -27.04 -39.82
CA ASN A 103 -18.06 -28.18 -39.12
C ASN A 103 -17.01 -28.93 -38.28
N SER A 104 -15.81 -28.34 -38.15
CA SER A 104 -14.71 -28.80 -37.30
C SER A 104 -14.75 -28.03 -35.97
N VAL A 105 -13.95 -28.50 -35.02
CA VAL A 105 -13.68 -27.82 -33.76
C VAL A 105 -12.23 -27.32 -33.80
N VAL A 106 -12.02 -26.09 -33.34
CA VAL A 106 -10.70 -25.45 -33.17
C VAL A 106 -10.75 -24.74 -31.83
N GLU A 107 -9.96 -25.23 -30.89
CA GLU A 107 -10.05 -24.86 -29.47
C GLU A 107 -8.69 -24.51 -28.87
N ARG A 108 -8.74 -23.68 -27.83
CA ARG A 108 -7.63 -23.17 -27.01
C ARG A 108 -6.42 -22.62 -27.79
N PRO A 109 -6.59 -21.69 -28.75
CA PRO A 109 -5.50 -21.22 -29.59
C PRO A 109 -4.42 -20.48 -28.79
N LYS A 110 -3.18 -20.99 -28.84
CA LYS A 110 -1.99 -20.40 -28.21
C LYS A 110 -1.01 -19.92 -29.27
N VAL A 111 -0.46 -18.71 -29.13
CA VAL A 111 0.50 -18.11 -30.06
C VAL A 111 1.83 -17.91 -29.37
N ILE A 112 2.93 -18.32 -30.02
CA ILE A 112 4.30 -18.01 -29.60
C ILE A 112 5.14 -17.49 -30.77
N TYR A 113 6.12 -16.64 -30.50
CA TYR A 113 7.08 -16.16 -31.50
C TYR A 113 8.28 -17.09 -31.62
N ASN A 114 8.78 -17.31 -32.85
CA ASN A 114 9.98 -18.07 -33.17
C ASN A 114 11.06 -17.14 -33.77
N GLU A 115 12.12 -16.87 -33.00
CA GLU A 115 13.21 -15.96 -33.36
C GLU A 115 14.07 -16.47 -34.53
N LYS A 116 14.15 -17.80 -34.69
CA LYS A 116 14.94 -18.46 -35.74
C LYS A 116 14.33 -18.24 -37.12
N ASN A 117 13.00 -18.26 -37.21
CA ASN A 117 12.25 -18.17 -38.45
C ASN A 117 11.63 -16.78 -38.70
N ASP A 118 11.64 -15.88 -37.70
CA ASP A 118 11.02 -14.55 -37.72
C ASP A 118 9.52 -14.67 -38.02
N GLU A 119 8.78 -15.36 -37.15
CA GLU A 119 7.33 -15.60 -37.29
C GLU A 119 6.63 -15.93 -35.97
N TYR A 120 5.31 -15.72 -35.98
CA TYR A 120 4.40 -16.17 -34.94
C TYR A 120 3.80 -17.52 -35.34
N VAL A 121 3.86 -18.49 -34.43
CA VAL A 121 3.36 -19.84 -34.59
C VAL A 121 2.17 -20.02 -33.65
N MET A 122 0.99 -20.28 -34.24
CA MET A 122 -0.23 -20.59 -33.53
C MET A 122 -0.42 -22.10 -33.47
N TRP A 123 -0.68 -22.63 -32.28
CA TRP A 123 -1.12 -23.99 -32.04
C TRP A 123 -2.53 -23.99 -31.43
N PHE A 124 -3.30 -25.05 -31.68
CA PHE A 124 -4.66 -25.23 -31.17
C PHE A 124 -5.03 -26.72 -31.12
N HIS A 125 -6.06 -27.08 -30.36
CA HIS A 125 -6.73 -28.38 -30.46
C HIS A 125 -7.61 -28.38 -31.72
N SER A 126 -7.50 -29.40 -32.55
CA SER A 126 -8.19 -29.54 -33.84
C SER A 126 -9.00 -30.84 -33.88
N ASP A 127 -10.32 -30.74 -34.01
CA ASP A 127 -11.23 -31.88 -33.89
C ASP A 127 -12.49 -31.79 -34.77
N ASN A 128 -13.45 -32.67 -34.51
CA ASN A 128 -14.85 -32.51 -34.89
C ASN A 128 -15.74 -32.43 -33.64
N SER A 129 -17.03 -32.12 -33.81
CA SER A 129 -18.01 -32.01 -32.71
C SER A 129 -18.34 -33.33 -31.99
N SER A 130 -17.57 -34.40 -32.20
CA SER A 130 -17.60 -35.64 -31.41
C SER A 130 -16.34 -35.87 -30.58
N TYR A 131 -15.36 -34.95 -30.63
CA TYR A 131 -14.08 -35.03 -29.89
C TYR A 131 -13.32 -36.34 -30.15
N GLY A 132 -13.52 -36.90 -31.35
CA GLY A 132 -13.06 -38.23 -31.77
C GLY A 132 -11.89 -38.22 -32.75
N VAL A 133 -11.48 -37.04 -33.25
CA VAL A 133 -10.28 -36.89 -34.07
C VAL A 133 -9.07 -36.71 -33.16
N ALA A 134 -9.17 -35.87 -32.14
CA ALA A 134 -8.16 -35.60 -31.11
C ALA A 134 -6.75 -35.37 -31.68
N MET A 135 -6.57 -34.20 -32.31
CA MET A 135 -5.32 -33.74 -32.93
C MET A 135 -4.94 -32.33 -32.41
N VAL A 136 -3.67 -31.98 -32.55
CA VAL A 136 -3.25 -30.56 -32.59
C VAL A 136 -3.36 -30.03 -34.02
N GLY A 137 -3.57 -28.73 -34.17
CA GLY A 137 -3.39 -27.99 -35.42
C GLY A 137 -2.33 -26.90 -35.26
N VAL A 138 -1.65 -26.57 -36.36
CA VAL A 138 -0.59 -25.53 -36.38
C VAL A 138 -0.82 -24.56 -37.55
N ALA A 139 -0.65 -23.26 -37.29
CA ALA A 139 -0.71 -22.20 -38.28
C ALA A 139 0.40 -21.16 -38.04
N THR A 140 0.79 -20.38 -39.06
CA THR A 140 1.93 -19.43 -38.98
C THR A 140 1.63 -18.09 -39.63
N SER A 141 2.10 -16.99 -39.04
CA SER A 141 2.07 -15.65 -39.64
C SER A 141 3.35 -14.85 -39.43
N LYS A 142 3.61 -13.87 -40.31
CA LYS A 142 4.77 -12.96 -40.23
C LYS A 142 4.51 -11.70 -39.39
N THR A 143 3.28 -11.49 -38.92
CA THR A 143 2.91 -10.44 -37.95
C THR A 143 1.99 -11.05 -36.90
N ILE A 144 2.05 -10.55 -35.67
CA ILE A 144 1.22 -11.04 -34.56
C ILE A 144 -0.27 -10.82 -34.85
N ASP A 145 -0.63 -9.62 -35.31
CA ASP A 145 -1.96 -9.21 -35.77
C ASP A 145 -2.23 -9.58 -37.25
N GLY A 146 -1.51 -10.57 -37.79
CA GLY A 146 -1.70 -11.07 -39.15
C GLY A 146 -2.78 -12.16 -39.27
N GLN A 147 -3.15 -12.49 -40.51
CA GLN A 147 -3.82 -13.76 -40.80
C GLN A 147 -2.77 -14.89 -40.79
N TYR A 148 -3.12 -16.06 -40.24
CA TYR A 148 -2.25 -17.21 -40.06
C TYR A 148 -2.52 -18.27 -41.13
N ASP A 149 -1.46 -18.67 -41.85
CA ASP A 149 -1.50 -19.77 -42.81
C ASP A 149 -1.54 -21.12 -42.08
N TRP A 150 -2.63 -21.87 -42.21
CA TRP A 150 -2.76 -23.22 -41.63
C TRP A 150 -1.82 -24.21 -42.32
N ARG A 151 -1.02 -24.92 -41.50
CA ARG A 151 0.02 -25.86 -41.97
C ARG A 151 -0.46 -27.30 -41.97
N GLY A 152 -1.42 -27.65 -41.11
CA GLY A 152 -1.97 -28.99 -40.96
C GLY A 152 -2.49 -29.26 -39.56
N SER A 153 -3.11 -30.43 -39.38
CA SER A 153 -3.46 -31.01 -38.08
C SER A 153 -2.94 -32.44 -37.98
N PHE A 154 -2.44 -32.84 -36.81
CA PHE A 154 -1.79 -34.14 -36.59
C PHE A 154 -1.88 -34.61 -35.13
N LYS A 155 -1.49 -35.86 -34.90
CA LYS A 155 -1.44 -36.50 -33.58
C LYS A 155 -0.01 -36.44 -33.02
N PRO A 156 0.27 -35.76 -31.88
CA PRO A 156 1.61 -35.70 -31.28
C PRO A 156 2.17 -37.11 -31.03
N PHE A 157 3.31 -37.44 -31.63
CA PHE A 157 3.89 -38.82 -31.65
C PHE A 157 2.96 -39.94 -32.17
N GLY A 158 1.78 -39.61 -32.73
CA GLY A 158 0.69 -40.54 -33.03
C GLY A 158 -0.37 -40.71 -31.93
N ASN A 159 -0.16 -40.11 -30.75
CA ASN A 159 -1.08 -40.09 -29.61
C ASN A 159 -2.22 -39.07 -29.80
N GLU A 160 -3.29 -39.22 -29.00
CA GLU A 160 -4.38 -38.24 -28.99
C GLU A 160 -3.94 -36.90 -28.36
N SER A 161 -4.53 -35.81 -28.82
CA SER A 161 -4.52 -34.52 -28.11
C SER A 161 -5.92 -33.95 -28.11
N ARG A 162 -6.42 -33.53 -26.95
CA ARG A 162 -7.54 -32.59 -26.86
C ARG A 162 -7.04 -31.28 -26.26
N ASP A 163 -7.66 -30.82 -25.19
CA ASP A 163 -7.22 -29.74 -24.33
C ASP A 163 -5.70 -29.65 -24.19
N MET A 164 -5.17 -28.48 -24.54
CA MET A 164 -3.76 -28.25 -24.75
C MET A 164 -3.36 -26.81 -24.47
N THR A 165 -2.06 -26.60 -24.23
CA THR A 165 -1.44 -25.28 -24.21
C THR A 165 -0.03 -25.36 -24.77
N ILE A 166 0.48 -24.24 -25.25
CA ILE A 166 1.89 -24.04 -25.54
C ILE A 166 2.45 -23.03 -24.54
N TRP A 167 3.51 -23.43 -23.84
CA TRP A 167 4.31 -22.53 -23.03
C TRP A 167 5.74 -22.49 -23.54
N LYS A 168 6.32 -21.29 -23.64
CA LYS A 168 7.69 -21.06 -24.09
C LYS A 168 8.52 -20.49 -22.96
N ASP A 169 9.68 -21.08 -22.72
CA ASP A 169 10.66 -20.57 -21.78
C ASP A 169 11.32 -19.29 -22.32
N PRO A 170 11.09 -18.11 -21.69
CA PRO A 170 11.65 -16.85 -22.19
C PRO A 170 13.16 -16.73 -21.95
N GLN A 171 13.77 -17.58 -21.10
CA GLN A 171 15.21 -17.60 -20.89
C GLN A 171 15.95 -18.60 -21.79
N THR A 172 15.32 -19.74 -22.15
CA THR A 172 15.97 -20.79 -22.97
C THR A 172 15.46 -20.89 -24.40
N SER A 173 14.32 -20.25 -24.72
CA SER A 173 13.59 -20.39 -25.99
C SER A 173 13.17 -21.82 -26.35
N VAL A 174 13.16 -22.74 -25.38
CA VAL A 174 12.49 -24.04 -25.56
C VAL A 174 10.99 -23.86 -25.39
N ALA A 175 10.21 -24.35 -26.33
CA ALA A 175 8.75 -24.39 -26.25
C ALA A 175 8.26 -25.81 -25.94
N TYR A 176 7.14 -25.89 -25.23
CA TYR A 176 6.57 -27.14 -24.74
C TYR A 176 5.08 -27.21 -25.08
N LEU A 177 4.65 -28.38 -25.54
CA LEU A 177 3.24 -28.77 -25.60
C LEU A 177 2.88 -29.49 -24.31
N ILE A 178 1.81 -29.05 -23.64
CA ILE A 178 1.15 -29.81 -22.58
C ILE A 178 -0.26 -30.15 -23.07
N PHE A 179 -0.68 -31.41 -22.93
CA PHE A 179 -1.91 -31.90 -23.57
C PHE A 179 -2.57 -33.09 -22.86
N ALA A 180 -3.90 -33.15 -22.91
CA ALA A 180 -4.70 -34.30 -22.52
C ALA A 180 -4.71 -35.37 -23.63
N THR A 181 -4.36 -36.62 -23.27
CA THR A 181 -4.10 -37.73 -24.20
C THR A 181 -4.73 -39.05 -23.70
N ASN A 182 -4.64 -40.11 -24.52
CA ASN A 182 -5.15 -41.47 -24.23
C ASN A 182 -6.65 -41.49 -23.83
N ASN A 183 -7.54 -40.95 -24.68
CA ASN A 183 -8.94 -40.68 -24.34
C ASN A 183 -9.05 -39.84 -23.05
N ASN A 184 -8.29 -38.74 -23.00
CA ASN A 184 -8.20 -37.77 -21.89
C ASN A 184 -7.72 -38.35 -20.54
N LYS A 185 -7.38 -39.64 -20.47
CA LYS A 185 -7.01 -40.32 -19.23
C LYS A 185 -5.64 -39.89 -18.67
N ASP A 186 -4.69 -39.63 -19.56
CA ASP A 186 -3.31 -39.28 -19.22
C ASP A 186 -3.03 -37.84 -19.67
N PHE A 187 -2.10 -37.16 -19.01
CA PHE A 187 -1.74 -35.75 -19.25
C PHE A 187 -0.23 -35.70 -19.52
N GLU A 188 0.18 -35.23 -20.69
CA GLU A 188 1.52 -35.41 -21.25
C GLU A 188 2.21 -34.07 -21.54
N ILE A 189 3.53 -34.02 -21.31
CA ILE A 189 4.39 -32.86 -21.59
C ILE A 189 5.43 -33.28 -22.63
N ALA A 190 5.55 -32.51 -23.70
CA ALA A 190 6.53 -32.70 -24.77
C ALA A 190 7.25 -31.40 -25.10
N SER A 191 8.53 -31.48 -25.52
CA SER A 191 9.20 -30.36 -26.19
C SER A 191 8.71 -30.21 -27.63
N LEU A 192 8.78 -28.99 -28.16
CA LEU A 192 8.64 -28.72 -29.59
C LEU A 192 10.00 -28.73 -30.30
N ASP A 193 9.97 -28.99 -31.61
CA ASP A 193 11.14 -28.84 -32.47
C ASP A 193 11.61 -27.38 -32.59
N ALA A 194 12.81 -27.16 -33.14
CA ALA A 194 13.39 -25.83 -33.26
C ALA A 194 12.66 -24.88 -34.25
N ASP A 195 11.63 -25.34 -34.95
CA ASP A 195 10.74 -24.52 -35.78
C ASP A 195 9.38 -24.25 -35.10
N TYR A 196 9.14 -24.88 -33.94
CA TYR A 196 7.85 -25.00 -33.26
C TYR A 196 6.74 -25.57 -34.15
N TYR A 197 7.06 -26.44 -35.13
CA TYR A 197 6.09 -27.01 -36.07
C TYR A 197 5.57 -28.39 -35.66
N ASN A 198 6.34 -29.12 -34.85
CA ASN A 198 6.01 -30.46 -34.38
C ASN A 198 6.60 -30.70 -32.97
N VAL A 199 6.18 -31.78 -32.30
CA VAL A 199 6.80 -32.28 -31.07
C VAL A 199 8.11 -33.02 -31.35
N ASP A 200 9.08 -32.92 -30.43
CA ASP A 200 10.43 -33.50 -30.55
C ASP A 200 10.66 -34.63 -29.53
N GLU A 201 10.58 -34.35 -28.22
CA GLU A 201 10.78 -35.33 -27.13
C GLU A 201 9.60 -35.33 -26.15
N ALA A 202 9.10 -36.51 -25.79
CA ALA A 202 8.12 -36.69 -24.70
C ALA A 202 8.86 -36.69 -23.36
N LEU A 203 8.58 -35.70 -22.50
CA LEU A 203 9.36 -35.40 -21.29
C LEU A 203 8.75 -36.00 -20.02
N TYR A 204 7.42 -35.98 -19.91
CA TYR A 204 6.72 -36.50 -18.74
C TYR A 204 5.27 -36.89 -19.05
N THR A 205 4.73 -37.86 -18.34
CA THR A 205 3.31 -38.27 -18.44
C THR A 205 2.73 -38.52 -17.05
N PHE A 206 1.69 -37.79 -16.69
CA PHE A 206 0.85 -38.07 -15.53
C PHE A 206 -0.21 -39.10 -15.96
N SER A 207 -0.05 -40.36 -15.56
CA SER A 207 -0.94 -41.44 -15.99
C SER A 207 -2.19 -41.57 -15.09
N SER A 208 -3.35 -41.77 -15.72
CA SER A 208 -4.66 -42.05 -15.09
C SER A 208 -5.17 -40.94 -14.18
N VAL A 209 -4.95 -39.69 -14.57
CA VAL A 209 -5.27 -38.49 -13.77
C VAL A 209 -6.51 -37.74 -14.21
N TYR A 210 -6.90 -37.83 -15.50
CA TYR A 210 -8.09 -37.14 -16.04
C TYR A 210 -8.06 -35.61 -15.84
N TYR A 211 -6.97 -34.99 -16.30
CA TYR A 211 -6.79 -33.53 -16.28
C TYR A 211 -6.85 -32.92 -17.68
N GLU A 212 -7.32 -31.69 -17.74
CA GLU A 212 -7.43 -30.85 -18.93
C GLU A 212 -7.05 -29.40 -18.57
N ALA A 213 -7.39 -28.40 -19.39
CA ALA A 213 -7.10 -26.97 -19.17
C ALA A 213 -5.64 -26.66 -18.71
N PRO A 214 -4.60 -27.15 -19.43
CA PRO A 214 -3.21 -27.01 -19.00
C PRO A 214 -2.73 -25.54 -19.03
N GLY A 215 -1.91 -25.18 -18.03
CA GLY A 215 -1.33 -23.85 -17.88
C GLY A 215 0.04 -23.87 -17.19
N VAL A 216 0.85 -22.82 -17.30
CA VAL A 216 2.23 -22.80 -16.78
C VAL A 216 2.70 -21.40 -16.36
N PHE A 217 3.07 -21.25 -15.08
CA PHE A 217 4.00 -20.20 -14.62
C PHE A 217 5.42 -20.76 -14.40
N LYS A 218 6.42 -19.88 -14.36
CA LYS A 218 7.80 -20.21 -13.96
C LYS A 218 8.33 -19.14 -13.00
N ILE A 219 8.25 -19.42 -11.70
CA ILE A 219 8.54 -18.48 -10.61
C ILE A 219 9.78 -18.96 -9.85
N GLY A 220 10.77 -18.10 -9.65
CA GLY A 220 12.02 -18.45 -8.93
C GLY A 220 12.84 -19.59 -9.56
N GLY A 221 12.57 -19.96 -10.82
CA GLY A 221 13.16 -21.14 -11.48
C GLY A 221 12.39 -22.46 -11.26
N VAL A 222 11.25 -22.42 -10.55
CA VAL A 222 10.31 -23.54 -10.41
C VAL A 222 9.16 -23.35 -11.40
N PHE A 223 8.83 -24.41 -12.13
CA PHE A 223 7.64 -24.48 -12.98
C PHE A 223 6.43 -24.79 -12.11
N TYR A 224 5.34 -24.05 -12.30
CA TYR A 224 4.02 -24.29 -11.70
C TYR A 224 3.08 -24.64 -12.85
N LEU A 225 2.76 -25.93 -12.98
CA LEU A 225 1.94 -26.50 -14.05
C LEU A 225 0.49 -26.61 -13.57
N LEU A 226 -0.37 -25.73 -14.07
CA LEU A 226 -1.80 -25.68 -13.77
C LEU A 226 -2.58 -26.68 -14.63
N PHE A 227 -3.75 -27.09 -14.12
CA PHE A 227 -4.70 -27.99 -14.78
C PHE A 227 -6.10 -27.86 -14.16
N SER A 228 -7.14 -28.23 -14.91
CA SER A 228 -8.47 -28.53 -14.36
C SER A 228 -8.73 -30.04 -14.32
N PRO A 229 -9.43 -30.57 -13.30
CA PRO A 229 -10.08 -31.88 -13.40
C PRO A 229 -11.16 -31.90 -14.50
N GLN A 230 -11.34 -33.05 -15.15
CA GLN A 230 -12.31 -33.22 -16.23
C GLN A 230 -13.76 -33.35 -15.76
N ASP A 231 -14.63 -32.43 -16.19
CA ASP A 231 -16.09 -32.57 -16.07
C ASP A 231 -16.90 -31.91 -17.21
N GLY A 232 -16.23 -31.47 -18.29
CA GLY A 232 -16.82 -30.75 -19.42
C GLY A 232 -16.90 -29.24 -19.19
N TRP A 233 -17.91 -28.57 -19.75
CA TRP A 233 -18.23 -27.14 -19.56
C TRP A 233 -18.70 -26.80 -18.12
N THR A 234 -18.11 -27.39 -17.09
CA THR A 234 -18.51 -27.19 -15.71
C THR A 234 -17.28 -26.97 -14.87
N PRO A 235 -17.21 -25.87 -14.10
CA PRO A 235 -16.09 -25.59 -13.22
C PRO A 235 -15.73 -26.76 -12.30
N THR A 236 -14.43 -26.95 -12.11
CA THR A 236 -13.83 -27.97 -11.25
C THR A 236 -12.75 -27.35 -10.37
N GLU A 237 -12.15 -28.14 -9.49
CA GLU A 237 -11.11 -27.67 -8.57
C GLU A 237 -9.77 -27.57 -9.31
N ASP A 238 -9.50 -26.46 -10.00
CA ASP A 238 -8.21 -26.20 -10.63
C ASP A 238 -7.08 -26.29 -9.59
N GLY A 239 -5.95 -26.84 -10.04
CA GLY A 239 -4.79 -27.06 -9.20
C GLY A 239 -3.49 -26.98 -9.99
N TYR A 240 -2.37 -27.12 -9.28
CA TYR A 240 -1.05 -27.05 -9.87
C TYR A 240 -0.08 -28.12 -9.34
N PHE A 241 0.91 -28.46 -10.16
CA PHE A 241 2.10 -29.22 -9.82
C PHE A 241 3.34 -28.34 -9.86
N THR A 242 4.36 -28.65 -9.05
CA THR A 242 5.65 -27.94 -9.06
C THR A 242 6.81 -28.87 -9.44
N ALA A 243 7.73 -28.38 -10.27
CA ALA A 243 9.01 -29.03 -10.58
C ALA A 243 10.10 -28.01 -10.94
N THR A 244 11.37 -28.38 -10.86
CA THR A 244 12.50 -27.57 -11.38
C THR A 244 12.88 -27.92 -12.83
N SER A 245 12.10 -28.79 -13.49
CA SER A 245 12.27 -29.22 -14.88
C SER A 245 10.94 -29.70 -15.43
N MET A 246 10.67 -29.45 -16.72
CA MET A 246 9.48 -29.99 -17.41
C MET A 246 9.44 -31.53 -17.44
N ALA A 247 10.61 -32.18 -17.40
CA ALA A 247 10.74 -33.64 -17.24
C ALA A 247 10.52 -34.13 -15.79
N GLY A 248 10.12 -33.25 -14.88
CA GLY A 248 9.91 -33.56 -13.46
C GLY A 248 11.21 -33.79 -12.68
N PRO A 249 11.15 -34.50 -11.53
CA PRO A 249 9.94 -35.07 -10.93
C PRO A 249 8.97 -33.97 -10.47
N TRP A 250 7.68 -34.18 -10.74
CA TRP A 250 6.61 -33.27 -10.32
C TRP A 250 6.12 -33.59 -8.90
N SER A 251 5.60 -32.58 -8.21
CA SER A 251 5.03 -32.68 -6.87
C SER A 251 3.73 -33.49 -6.82
N LYS A 252 3.06 -33.49 -5.67
CA LYS A 252 1.61 -33.71 -5.62
C LYS A 252 0.88 -32.44 -6.06
N SER A 253 -0.35 -32.60 -6.53
CA SER A 253 -1.24 -31.48 -6.83
C SER A 253 -1.58 -30.69 -5.56
N THR A 254 -1.63 -29.37 -5.71
CA THR A 254 -2.17 -28.41 -4.73
C THR A 254 -3.31 -27.66 -5.41
N LEU A 255 -4.38 -27.29 -4.69
CA LEU A 255 -5.45 -26.48 -5.28
C LEU A 255 -4.98 -25.04 -5.52
N LEU A 256 -5.51 -24.41 -6.56
CA LEU A 256 -5.19 -23.02 -6.91
C LEU A 256 -6.07 -22.01 -6.13
N ALA A 257 -7.22 -22.44 -5.62
CA ALA A 257 -8.17 -21.64 -4.85
C ALA A 257 -8.70 -22.42 -3.63
N GLU A 258 -9.60 -21.80 -2.85
CA GLU A 258 -10.23 -22.46 -1.69
C GLU A 258 -11.14 -23.62 -2.12
N ALA A 259 -11.07 -24.76 -1.42
CA ALA A 259 -11.80 -25.97 -1.81
C ALA A 259 -13.32 -25.75 -1.73
N GLY A 260 -14.03 -26.02 -2.82
CA GLY A 260 -15.44 -25.69 -3.01
C GLY A 260 -15.67 -24.38 -3.77
N SER A 261 -14.62 -23.61 -4.09
CA SER A 261 -14.75 -22.44 -4.98
C SER A 261 -14.86 -22.85 -6.45
N PHE A 262 -14.35 -24.03 -6.83
CA PHE A 262 -14.14 -24.44 -8.23
C PHE A 262 -13.42 -23.35 -9.04
N ALA A 263 -12.27 -22.86 -8.51
CA ALA A 263 -11.52 -21.73 -9.06
C ALA A 263 -12.37 -20.46 -9.26
N TYR A 264 -13.27 -20.19 -8.30
CA TYR A 264 -14.29 -19.13 -8.41
C TYR A 264 -15.16 -19.26 -9.67
N LEU A 265 -15.64 -20.48 -9.91
CA LEU A 265 -16.41 -20.94 -11.08
C LEU A 265 -15.71 -20.79 -12.44
N THR A 266 -14.38 -20.74 -12.49
CA THR A 266 -13.64 -20.72 -13.77
C THR A 266 -13.18 -22.10 -14.21
N GLN A 267 -12.71 -22.18 -15.46
CA GLN A 267 -11.74 -23.18 -15.91
C GLN A 267 -10.56 -22.46 -16.56
N ASN A 268 -9.32 -22.88 -16.26
CA ASN A 268 -8.12 -22.24 -16.81
C ASN A 268 -8.13 -22.13 -18.35
N ALA A 269 -7.64 -21.00 -18.85
CA ALA A 269 -7.47 -20.72 -20.28
C ALA A 269 -6.00 -20.39 -20.60
N TYR A 270 -5.37 -19.47 -19.85
CA TYR A 270 -3.95 -19.14 -19.99
C TYR A 270 -3.34 -18.47 -18.76
N ASP A 271 -2.01 -18.56 -18.65
CA ASP A 271 -1.22 -18.01 -17.55
C ASP A 271 -0.26 -16.93 -18.06
N ILE A 272 -0.40 -15.71 -17.53
CA ILE A 272 0.20 -14.51 -18.10
C ILE A 272 1.21 -13.94 -17.09
N THR A 273 2.46 -13.76 -17.51
CA THR A 273 3.51 -13.13 -16.68
C THR A 273 3.81 -11.73 -17.21
N ILE A 274 3.42 -10.72 -16.45
CA ILE A 274 3.59 -9.30 -16.79
C ILE A 274 4.83 -8.79 -16.06
N ASN A 275 5.91 -8.56 -16.80
CA ASN A 275 7.19 -8.09 -16.27
C ASN A 275 7.18 -6.56 -16.29
N GLY A 276 6.67 -5.94 -15.22
CA GLY A 276 6.55 -4.50 -15.12
C GLY A 276 7.85 -3.81 -14.66
N SER A 277 7.83 -2.48 -14.63
CA SER A 277 8.98 -1.66 -14.21
C SER A 277 9.18 -1.58 -12.69
N GLN A 278 8.22 -2.07 -11.88
CA GLN A 278 8.29 -2.08 -10.42
C GLN A 278 8.17 -3.51 -9.85
N ASP A 279 7.25 -4.33 -10.37
CA ASP A 279 7.06 -5.72 -9.94
C ASP A 279 6.70 -6.67 -11.10
N THR A 280 6.72 -7.98 -10.85
CA THR A 280 6.32 -9.03 -11.79
C THR A 280 4.97 -9.61 -11.40
N MET A 281 3.93 -9.18 -12.10
CA MET A 281 2.56 -9.67 -11.90
C MET A 281 2.35 -11.03 -12.58
N TYR A 282 1.80 -11.97 -11.82
CA TYR A 282 1.34 -13.28 -12.30
C TYR A 282 -0.19 -13.27 -12.36
N LEU A 283 -0.74 -13.50 -13.55
CA LEU A 283 -2.16 -13.32 -13.84
C LEU A 283 -2.75 -14.60 -14.44
N TYR A 284 -3.72 -15.17 -13.73
CA TYR A 284 -4.55 -16.28 -14.22
C TYR A 284 -5.67 -15.71 -15.10
N TYR A 285 -5.88 -16.31 -16.27
CA TYR A 285 -7.03 -16.09 -17.13
C TYR A 285 -7.80 -17.41 -17.27
N GLY A 286 -9.05 -17.42 -16.80
CA GLY A 286 -9.99 -18.51 -16.99
C GLY A 286 -11.29 -18.07 -17.66
N ASP A 287 -11.97 -19.02 -18.31
CA ASP A 287 -13.29 -18.83 -18.92
C ASP A 287 -14.40 -19.35 -18.00
N HIS A 288 -15.57 -18.70 -18.03
CA HIS A 288 -16.83 -19.14 -17.44
C HIS A 288 -17.74 -19.70 -18.53
N TRP A 289 -17.73 -21.03 -18.70
CA TRP A 289 -18.35 -21.67 -19.85
C TRP A 289 -19.87 -21.81 -19.74
N SER A 290 -20.60 -20.94 -20.43
CA SER A 290 -22.05 -21.09 -20.63
C SER A 290 -22.34 -22.24 -21.60
N GLY A 291 -22.32 -23.47 -21.11
CA GLY A 291 -22.49 -24.69 -21.92
C GLY A 291 -23.85 -24.86 -22.62
N ASN A 292 -24.78 -23.91 -22.47
CA ASN A 292 -26.04 -23.81 -23.22
C ASN A 292 -26.06 -22.65 -24.24
N GLU A 293 -25.21 -21.64 -24.04
CA GLU A 293 -25.10 -20.42 -24.84
C GLU A 293 -23.63 -19.98 -24.90
N LEU A 294 -22.80 -20.77 -25.58
CA LEU A 294 -21.34 -20.61 -25.59
C LEU A 294 -20.86 -19.20 -25.96
N GLY A 295 -21.58 -18.49 -26.84
CA GLY A 295 -21.30 -17.09 -27.20
C GLY A 295 -21.44 -16.07 -26.06
N SER A 296 -22.13 -16.44 -24.99
CA SER A 296 -22.37 -15.64 -23.78
C SER A 296 -21.57 -16.18 -22.57
N SER A 297 -20.53 -17.00 -22.82
CA SER A 297 -19.48 -17.32 -21.85
C SER A 297 -18.68 -16.06 -21.52
N THR A 298 -18.19 -15.92 -20.29
CA THR A 298 -17.48 -14.71 -19.83
C THR A 298 -16.07 -15.02 -19.33
N TYR A 299 -15.31 -13.98 -18.99
CA TYR A 299 -13.89 -14.08 -18.63
C TYR A 299 -13.66 -13.68 -17.18
N SER A 300 -12.71 -14.34 -16.53
CA SER A 300 -12.19 -13.93 -15.23
C SER A 300 -10.68 -13.87 -15.23
N PHE A 301 -10.19 -12.77 -14.69
CA PHE A 301 -8.78 -12.43 -14.57
C PHE A 301 -8.49 -12.30 -13.07
N TYR A 302 -7.59 -13.13 -12.54
CA TYR A 302 -7.28 -13.17 -11.10
C TYR A 302 -5.77 -12.99 -10.85
N PRO A 303 -5.36 -12.07 -9.96
CA PRO A 303 -3.99 -12.01 -9.46
C PRO A 303 -3.59 -13.34 -8.83
N VAL A 304 -2.36 -13.79 -9.07
CA VAL A 304 -1.81 -15.02 -8.50
C VAL A 304 -0.80 -14.67 -7.41
N ILE A 305 -1.22 -14.82 -6.15
CA ILE A 305 -0.40 -14.56 -4.97
C ILE A 305 0.69 -15.62 -4.86
N TYR A 306 1.95 -15.22 -4.76
CA TYR A 306 3.09 -16.10 -4.54
C TYR A 306 3.75 -15.84 -3.19
N ASN A 307 3.72 -16.84 -2.29
CA ASN A 307 4.24 -16.71 -0.92
C ASN A 307 5.67 -17.26 -0.72
N GLY A 308 6.48 -17.29 -1.79
CA GLY A 308 7.82 -17.87 -1.76
C GLY A 308 7.86 -19.41 -1.87
N SER A 309 6.70 -20.09 -1.89
CA SER A 309 6.63 -21.55 -2.06
C SER A 309 5.42 -22.03 -2.85
N ASN A 310 4.24 -21.51 -2.54
CA ASN A 310 2.96 -21.84 -3.14
C ASN A 310 2.40 -20.66 -3.94
N ILE A 311 1.46 -20.97 -4.83
CA ILE A 311 0.63 -19.99 -5.53
C ILE A 311 -0.83 -20.18 -5.18
N SER A 312 -1.62 -19.10 -5.21
CA SER A 312 -3.08 -19.15 -5.09
C SER A 312 -3.74 -17.97 -5.81
N LEU A 313 -4.96 -18.15 -6.32
CA LEU A 313 -5.78 -17.05 -6.82
C LEU A 313 -6.11 -16.07 -5.69
N HIS A 314 -6.00 -14.78 -5.97
CA HIS A 314 -6.54 -13.72 -5.13
C HIS A 314 -8.05 -13.62 -5.34
N ARG A 315 -8.84 -13.74 -4.27
CA ARG A 315 -10.29 -13.59 -4.32
C ARG A 315 -10.67 -12.12 -4.23
N THR A 316 -11.31 -11.61 -5.27
CA THR A 316 -11.69 -10.21 -5.39
C THR A 316 -12.98 -10.05 -6.17
N GLY A 317 -13.81 -9.06 -5.81
CA GLY A 317 -14.97 -8.63 -6.61
C GLY A 317 -14.58 -7.72 -7.78
N GLY A 318 -13.38 -7.13 -7.75
CA GLY A 318 -12.81 -6.33 -8.82
C GLY A 318 -11.50 -5.68 -8.42
N TRP A 319 -10.59 -5.49 -9.37
CA TRP A 319 -9.21 -5.04 -9.13
C TRP A 319 -8.66 -4.23 -10.30
N THR A 320 -7.59 -3.47 -10.10
CA THR A 320 -6.92 -2.65 -11.12
C THR A 320 -5.49 -3.12 -11.37
N LEU A 321 -5.04 -3.02 -12.62
CA LEU A 321 -3.68 -3.36 -13.08
C LEU A 321 -3.03 -2.15 -13.74
N ASP A 322 -1.81 -1.83 -13.33
CA ASP A 322 -0.88 -1.06 -14.16
C ASP A 322 0.05 -2.05 -14.88
N ALA A 323 -0.15 -2.21 -16.20
CA ALA A 323 0.61 -3.14 -17.01
C ALA A 323 2.01 -2.61 -17.43
N GLU A 324 2.33 -1.35 -17.16
CA GLU A 324 3.68 -0.78 -17.34
C GLU A 324 4.53 -0.98 -16.07
N THR A 325 3.97 -0.73 -14.88
CA THR A 325 4.70 -0.94 -13.61
C THR A 325 4.61 -2.37 -13.08
N GLY A 326 3.59 -3.14 -13.49
CA GLY A 326 3.33 -4.50 -12.99
C GLY A 326 2.68 -4.52 -11.61
N THR A 327 2.21 -3.37 -11.12
CA THR A 327 1.50 -3.25 -9.84
C THR A 327 -0.01 -3.43 -10.01
N TRP A 328 -0.69 -3.85 -8.95
CA TRP A 328 -2.14 -4.04 -8.93
C TRP A 328 -2.71 -3.76 -7.54
N SER A 329 -4.02 -3.50 -7.46
CA SER A 329 -4.76 -3.34 -6.19
C SER A 329 -6.22 -3.72 -6.36
N ASP A 330 -6.93 -4.05 -5.27
CA ASP A 330 -8.38 -4.23 -5.31
C ASP A 330 -9.14 -2.91 -5.54
N VAL A 331 -10.37 -3.02 -6.04
CA VAL A 331 -11.35 -1.92 -6.15
C VAL A 331 -12.16 -1.83 -4.85
N PRO A 332 -12.15 -0.69 -4.13
CA PRO A 332 -12.90 -0.55 -2.87
C PRO A 332 -14.44 -0.63 -3.03
N TYR A 333 -15.13 -1.26 -2.07
CA TYR A 333 -16.59 -1.44 -2.03
C TYR A 333 -17.24 -1.07 -0.65
N THR A 334 -18.59 -1.05 -0.50
CA THR A 334 -19.31 -1.14 0.80
C THR A 334 -20.01 -2.49 0.86
N GLU A 335 -20.26 -2.93 2.08
CA GLU A 335 -21.37 -3.83 2.43
C GLU A 335 -22.76 -3.17 2.18
N ILE A 336 -23.70 -3.84 1.48
CA ILE A 336 -25.15 -3.53 1.46
C ILE A 336 -25.89 -4.86 1.60
N THR A 337 -26.33 -5.19 2.81
CA THR A 337 -26.76 -6.54 3.13
C THR A 337 -28.21 -6.78 2.70
N ALA A 338 -28.60 -8.05 2.55
CA ALA A 338 -30.01 -8.42 2.33
C ALA A 338 -30.96 -7.90 3.44
N ALA A 339 -30.44 -7.59 4.63
CA ALA A 339 -31.19 -7.02 5.76
C ALA A 339 -31.42 -5.50 5.66
N ASP A 340 -30.65 -4.79 4.83
CA ASP A 340 -30.81 -3.35 4.57
C ASP A 340 -31.90 -3.07 3.52
N SER A 341 -32.46 -4.12 2.90
CA SER A 341 -33.57 -4.02 1.96
C SER A 341 -34.84 -3.51 2.64
N THR A 342 -35.43 -2.46 2.07
CA THR A 342 -36.73 -1.92 2.49
C THR A 342 -37.93 -2.81 2.09
N THR A 343 -37.67 -3.96 1.44
CA THR A 343 -38.70 -4.85 0.86
C THR A 343 -38.95 -6.07 1.76
N PRO A 344 -40.09 -6.20 2.48
CA PRO A 344 -40.23 -7.13 3.62
C PRO A 344 -40.38 -8.64 3.32
N ASN A 345 -39.88 -9.15 2.20
CA ASN A 345 -40.28 -10.47 1.67
C ASN A 345 -39.24 -11.61 1.87
N ALA A 346 -37.97 -11.28 2.11
CA ALA A 346 -36.92 -12.28 2.27
C ALA A 346 -36.97 -12.97 3.63
N THR A 347 -36.72 -14.29 3.67
CA THR A 347 -36.54 -15.01 4.95
C THR A 347 -35.06 -14.98 5.31
N LEU A 348 -34.67 -14.04 6.16
CA LEU A 348 -33.28 -13.95 6.64
C LEU A 348 -32.92 -15.18 7.49
N VAL A 349 -31.79 -15.82 7.17
CA VAL A 349 -31.22 -16.96 7.93
C VAL A 349 -29.72 -16.75 8.18
N PRO A 350 -29.10 -17.36 9.20
CA PRO A 350 -27.67 -17.24 9.41
C PRO A 350 -26.88 -18.00 8.33
N CYS A 351 -26.05 -17.31 7.56
CA CYS A 351 -25.13 -17.96 6.62
C CYS A 351 -24.03 -18.73 7.36
N ALA A 352 -23.54 -19.83 6.77
CA ALA A 352 -22.50 -20.66 7.37
C ALA A 352 -21.16 -19.92 7.49
N ASP A 353 -20.68 -19.37 6.37
CA ASP A 353 -19.31 -18.86 6.23
C ASP A 353 -19.26 -17.33 6.17
N GLY A 354 -19.69 -16.68 7.26
CA GLY A 354 -19.21 -15.34 7.63
C GLY A 354 -19.65 -14.14 6.77
N CYS A 355 -20.62 -14.30 5.88
CA CYS A 355 -21.09 -13.28 4.91
C CYS A 355 -21.41 -11.88 5.48
N ALA A 356 -21.47 -10.89 4.57
CA ALA A 356 -22.02 -9.55 4.77
C ALA A 356 -23.33 -9.55 5.61
N GLY A 357 -23.41 -8.76 6.68
CA GLY A 357 -24.51 -8.79 7.67
C GLY A 357 -24.62 -10.08 8.51
N GLY A 358 -24.09 -11.18 7.96
CA GLY A 358 -24.14 -12.57 8.40
C GLY A 358 -25.53 -13.11 8.68
N GLU A 359 -26.51 -12.53 7.99
CA GLU A 359 -27.84 -13.09 7.75
C GLU A 359 -28.07 -12.96 6.23
N THR A 360 -28.30 -14.08 5.57
CA THR A 360 -28.51 -14.23 4.11
C THR A 360 -30.00 -14.35 3.82
N ALA A 361 -30.46 -13.96 2.62
CA ALA A 361 -31.82 -14.20 2.21
C ALA A 361 -32.00 -15.67 1.80
N ASN A 362 -32.54 -16.50 2.69
CA ASN A 362 -33.12 -17.76 2.26
C ASN A 362 -34.33 -17.46 1.36
N MET A 363 -34.31 -18.04 0.17
CA MET A 363 -35.23 -17.76 -0.92
C MET A 363 -35.65 -19.06 -1.57
N THR A 364 -36.92 -19.15 -1.96
CA THR A 364 -37.52 -20.34 -2.62
C THR A 364 -38.43 -19.95 -3.80
N SER A 365 -38.32 -18.71 -4.28
CA SER A 365 -39.00 -18.15 -5.46
C SER A 365 -38.44 -16.76 -5.77
N SER A 366 -38.71 -16.23 -6.97
CA SER A 366 -38.25 -14.90 -7.42
C SER A 366 -38.67 -13.76 -6.48
N GLN A 367 -37.73 -12.89 -6.11
CA GLN A 367 -37.97 -11.76 -5.21
C GLN A 367 -37.28 -10.48 -5.70
N THR A 368 -37.53 -9.39 -4.99
CA THR A 368 -36.98 -8.06 -5.26
C THR A 368 -36.56 -7.43 -3.95
N PHE A 369 -35.41 -6.76 -3.96
CA PHE A 369 -34.79 -6.09 -2.83
C PHE A 369 -34.57 -4.62 -3.23
N SER A 370 -34.93 -3.69 -2.35
CA SER A 370 -34.95 -2.26 -2.69
C SER A 370 -34.16 -1.46 -1.65
N PHE A 371 -33.16 -0.71 -2.11
CA PHE A 371 -32.16 -0.03 -1.31
C PHE A 371 -32.12 1.46 -1.67
N THR A 372 -31.85 2.33 -0.70
CA THR A 372 -31.61 3.75 -0.98
C THR A 372 -30.10 4.01 -1.03
N TRP A 373 -29.64 4.49 -2.18
CA TRP A 373 -28.23 4.77 -2.41
C TRP A 373 -27.73 6.01 -1.66
N SER A 374 -26.59 5.89 -0.97
CA SER A 374 -25.93 6.97 -0.23
C SER A 374 -24.54 7.36 -0.78
N GLY A 375 -23.99 6.60 -1.74
CA GLY A 375 -22.63 6.79 -2.25
C GLY A 375 -22.47 7.85 -3.34
N THR A 376 -21.24 8.03 -3.82
CA THR A 376 -20.92 8.96 -4.93
C THR A 376 -21.66 8.60 -6.22
N ALA A 377 -22.09 9.62 -6.96
CA ALA A 377 -22.75 9.45 -8.25
C ALA A 377 -21.77 8.98 -9.35
N GLY A 378 -22.29 8.32 -10.38
CA GLY A 378 -21.52 7.86 -11.55
C GLY A 378 -22.00 6.51 -12.07
N GLU A 379 -21.30 5.97 -13.07
CA GLU A 379 -21.40 4.56 -13.41
C GLU A 379 -20.62 3.73 -12.37
N LYS A 380 -21.20 2.60 -11.94
CA LYS A 380 -20.68 1.74 -10.87
C LYS A 380 -20.93 0.28 -11.24
N VAL A 381 -20.09 -0.61 -10.74
CA VAL A 381 -20.39 -2.04 -10.67
C VAL A 381 -21.10 -2.32 -9.34
N VAL A 382 -22.17 -3.11 -9.41
CA VAL A 382 -22.87 -3.72 -8.27
C VAL A 382 -22.47 -5.19 -8.25
N GLY A 383 -21.64 -5.59 -7.28
CA GLY A 383 -21.23 -6.98 -7.06
C GLY A 383 -22.28 -7.74 -6.26
N VAL A 384 -22.81 -8.82 -6.83
CA VAL A 384 -23.89 -9.61 -6.22
C VAL A 384 -23.31 -10.96 -5.76
N GLN A 385 -23.10 -11.09 -4.45
CA GLN A 385 -22.58 -12.33 -3.86
C GLN A 385 -23.68 -13.37 -3.68
N TYR A 386 -23.38 -14.65 -3.91
CA TYR A 386 -24.38 -15.72 -3.86
C TYR A 386 -23.80 -17.10 -3.51
N ILE A 387 -24.68 -18.03 -3.15
CA ILE A 387 -24.43 -19.48 -3.15
C ILE A 387 -25.63 -20.13 -3.85
N TYR A 388 -25.43 -20.69 -5.04
CA TYR A 388 -26.52 -21.24 -5.85
C TYR A 388 -26.33 -22.74 -6.07
N ASN A 389 -26.81 -23.56 -5.13
CA ASN A 389 -26.65 -25.02 -5.18
C ASN A 389 -27.69 -25.73 -6.07
N GLY A 390 -27.89 -25.19 -7.29
CA GLY A 390 -28.78 -25.73 -8.31
C GLY A 390 -28.19 -26.90 -9.14
N PRO A 391 -28.92 -27.43 -10.12
CA PRO A 391 -28.43 -28.47 -11.02
C PRO A 391 -27.14 -28.08 -11.77
N LYS A 392 -26.32 -29.07 -12.16
CA LYS A 392 -25.11 -28.88 -12.98
C LYS A 392 -25.43 -28.09 -14.27
N ASN A 393 -24.68 -27.02 -14.54
CA ASN A 393 -24.87 -26.06 -15.64
C ASN A 393 -26.26 -25.38 -15.66
N SER A 394 -26.81 -25.13 -14.47
CA SER A 394 -27.95 -24.23 -14.28
C SER A 394 -27.45 -22.81 -13.98
N PHE A 395 -28.16 -21.82 -14.51
CA PHE A 395 -27.86 -20.39 -14.34
C PHE A 395 -29.14 -19.65 -13.95
N LEU A 396 -29.04 -18.68 -13.05
CA LEU A 396 -30.09 -17.70 -12.74
C LEU A 396 -29.69 -16.32 -13.27
N HIS A 397 -30.66 -15.40 -13.38
CA HIS A 397 -30.44 -14.04 -13.86
C HIS A 397 -30.75 -13.02 -12.77
N VAL A 398 -29.82 -12.09 -12.55
CA VAL A 398 -30.01 -10.91 -11.68
C VAL A 398 -30.13 -9.66 -12.55
N SER A 399 -31.16 -8.87 -12.31
CA SER A 399 -31.33 -7.55 -12.91
C SER A 399 -31.31 -6.47 -11.82
N VAL A 400 -30.87 -5.26 -12.15
CA VAL A 400 -31.09 -4.08 -11.30
C VAL A 400 -31.92 -3.04 -12.04
N ALA A 401 -32.75 -2.30 -11.32
CA ALA A 401 -33.35 -1.06 -11.76
C ALA A 401 -32.95 0.09 -10.84
N VAL A 402 -32.67 1.25 -11.42
CA VAL A 402 -32.33 2.48 -10.70
C VAL A 402 -33.41 3.51 -10.99
N ASP A 403 -34.01 4.08 -9.93
CA ASP A 403 -35.13 5.03 -10.01
C ASP A 403 -36.29 4.51 -10.90
N GLY A 404 -36.54 3.20 -10.87
CA GLY A 404 -37.54 2.52 -11.70
C GLY A 404 -37.13 2.25 -13.15
N THR A 405 -35.86 2.46 -13.52
CA THR A 405 -35.31 2.18 -14.86
C THR A 405 -34.34 0.99 -14.79
N THR A 406 -34.69 -0.14 -15.41
CA THR A 406 -33.80 -1.31 -15.52
C THR A 406 -32.48 -0.93 -16.20
N ALA A 407 -31.36 -1.36 -15.64
CA ALA A 407 -30.04 -1.18 -16.21
C ALA A 407 -29.85 -2.02 -17.50
N LYS A 408 -28.74 -1.77 -18.21
CA LYS A 408 -28.48 -2.38 -19.53
C LYS A 408 -27.84 -3.76 -19.39
N GLY A 409 -28.64 -4.77 -19.09
CA GLY A 409 -28.23 -6.18 -19.06
C GLY A 409 -28.68 -6.90 -17.78
N GLU A 410 -28.32 -8.17 -17.71
CA GLU A 410 -28.56 -9.05 -16.57
C GLU A 410 -27.26 -9.82 -16.27
N ALA A 411 -27.03 -10.13 -15.00
CA ALA A 411 -25.84 -10.84 -14.53
C ALA A 411 -26.15 -12.32 -14.30
N LEU A 412 -25.22 -13.20 -14.69
CA LEU A 412 -25.39 -14.64 -14.64
C LEU A 412 -24.89 -15.21 -13.31
N VAL A 413 -25.78 -15.95 -12.64
CA VAL A 413 -25.54 -16.65 -11.37
C VAL A 413 -25.40 -18.15 -11.68
N GLU A 414 -24.18 -18.64 -11.85
CA GLU A 414 -23.90 -20.05 -12.15
C GLU A 414 -24.00 -20.96 -10.91
N THR A 415 -24.38 -22.23 -11.11
CA THR A 415 -24.44 -23.24 -10.05
C THR A 415 -23.09 -23.47 -9.34
N SER A 416 -23.13 -23.37 -8.01
CA SER A 416 -22.01 -23.62 -7.11
C SER A 416 -21.97 -25.06 -6.56
N ARG A 417 -22.65 -26.00 -7.23
CA ARG A 417 -22.50 -27.47 -7.11
C ARG A 417 -22.64 -28.12 -5.72
N GLY A 418 -23.16 -27.43 -4.71
CA GLY A 418 -23.26 -27.92 -3.33
C GLY A 418 -22.19 -27.39 -2.37
N THR A 419 -21.47 -26.33 -2.75
CA THR A 419 -20.51 -25.63 -1.88
C THR A 419 -21.18 -24.76 -0.80
N THR A 420 -20.37 -24.28 0.14
CA THR A 420 -20.70 -23.15 1.03
C THR A 420 -19.85 -21.90 0.73
N VAL A 421 -18.88 -21.99 -0.18
CA VAL A 421 -18.08 -20.85 -0.65
C VAL A 421 -18.97 -19.89 -1.45
N GLN A 422 -18.97 -18.61 -1.07
CA GLN A 422 -19.66 -17.55 -1.78
C GLN A 422 -18.97 -17.24 -3.11
N GLN A 423 -19.77 -17.12 -4.15
CA GLN A 423 -19.40 -16.67 -5.49
C GLN A 423 -19.93 -15.24 -5.71
N GLU A 424 -19.51 -14.55 -6.77
CA GLU A 424 -19.93 -13.17 -7.05
C GLU A 424 -20.19 -12.96 -8.54
N THR A 425 -21.18 -12.13 -8.89
CA THR A 425 -21.42 -11.69 -10.27
C THR A 425 -21.68 -10.17 -10.34
N PRO A 426 -21.03 -9.42 -11.24
CA PRO A 426 -21.10 -7.96 -11.32
C PRO A 426 -22.14 -7.47 -12.33
N LEU A 427 -22.78 -6.34 -12.03
CA LEU A 427 -23.70 -5.66 -12.95
C LEU A 427 -23.47 -4.15 -12.98
N LEU A 428 -23.43 -3.56 -14.19
CA LEU A 428 -23.20 -2.12 -14.39
C LEU A 428 -24.48 -1.29 -14.20
N ALA A 429 -24.41 -0.26 -13.35
CA ALA A 429 -25.52 0.65 -13.06
C ALA A 429 -25.05 2.11 -12.96
N THR A 430 -25.86 3.05 -13.45
CA THR A 430 -25.64 4.49 -13.24
C THR A 430 -26.42 4.97 -12.02
N LEU A 431 -25.72 5.50 -11.03
CA LEU A 431 -26.23 5.78 -9.68
C LEU A 431 -26.00 7.24 -9.27
N LYS A 432 -26.81 7.74 -8.32
CA LYS A 432 -26.68 9.08 -7.71
C LYS A 432 -27.16 9.03 -6.26
N GLU A 433 -26.69 9.96 -5.42
CA GLU A 433 -27.17 10.11 -4.04
C GLU A 433 -28.71 10.17 -4.00
N GLY A 434 -29.31 9.32 -3.14
CA GLY A 434 -30.75 9.18 -3.00
C GLY A 434 -31.46 8.37 -4.09
N SER A 435 -30.76 7.68 -4.99
CA SER A 435 -31.40 6.75 -5.95
C SER A 435 -32.05 5.56 -5.25
N ASP A 436 -33.20 5.16 -5.78
CA ASP A 436 -33.87 3.89 -5.42
C ASP A 436 -33.29 2.76 -6.28
N VAL A 437 -32.58 1.82 -5.64
CA VAL A 437 -31.85 0.72 -6.29
C VAL A 437 -32.57 -0.59 -6.01
N VAL A 438 -33.14 -1.17 -7.05
CA VAL A 438 -34.08 -2.29 -6.98
C VAL A 438 -33.44 -3.49 -7.67
N LEU A 439 -32.88 -4.41 -6.90
CA LEU A 439 -32.35 -5.69 -7.39
C LEU A 439 -33.48 -6.71 -7.51
N THR A 440 -33.68 -7.29 -8.70
CA THR A 440 -34.71 -8.28 -8.99
C THR A 440 -34.07 -9.55 -9.54
N LEU A 441 -34.27 -10.66 -8.81
CA LEU A 441 -33.94 -12.02 -9.22
C LEU A 441 -35.04 -12.58 -10.13
N LEU A 442 -34.64 -13.16 -11.25
CA LEU A 442 -35.54 -13.77 -12.24
C LEU A 442 -35.41 -15.30 -12.22
N ASP A 443 -36.52 -15.99 -12.54
CA ASP A 443 -36.63 -17.45 -12.71
C ASP A 443 -36.02 -18.34 -11.59
N TYR A 444 -36.07 -17.86 -10.35
CA TYR A 444 -35.48 -18.50 -9.18
C TYR A 444 -36.27 -19.72 -8.66
N ASP A 445 -35.58 -20.85 -8.44
CA ASP A 445 -36.09 -22.10 -7.82
C ASP A 445 -34.97 -22.79 -6.99
N GLY A 446 -34.31 -22.04 -6.08
CA GLY A 446 -33.21 -22.47 -5.20
C GLY A 446 -33.51 -22.34 -3.69
N ASP A 447 -32.47 -22.24 -2.84
CA ASP A 447 -32.58 -22.13 -1.36
C ASP A 447 -31.95 -20.87 -0.71
N GLU A 448 -30.92 -20.20 -1.26
CA GLU A 448 -30.22 -19.07 -0.59
C GLU A 448 -29.66 -17.99 -1.55
N PHE A 449 -29.53 -16.74 -1.07
CA PHE A 449 -29.03 -15.58 -1.84
C PHE A 449 -28.52 -14.42 -0.97
N LEU A 450 -27.47 -13.72 -1.41
CA LEU A 450 -26.88 -12.54 -0.76
C LEU A 450 -26.86 -11.33 -1.71
N ILE A 451 -26.55 -10.15 -1.17
CA ILE A 451 -26.43 -8.86 -1.87
C ILE A 451 -25.29 -8.07 -1.19
N ASP A 452 -24.58 -7.22 -1.95
CA ASP A 452 -23.60 -6.26 -1.42
C ASP A 452 -23.41 -5.01 -2.34
N GLY A 453 -22.62 -3.99 -1.93
CA GLY A 453 -22.12 -2.91 -2.83
C GLY A 453 -21.92 -1.48 -2.26
N VAL A 454 -20.85 -0.78 -2.67
CA VAL A 454 -20.68 0.70 -2.56
C VAL A 454 -19.24 1.21 -2.26
N LYS A 455 -19.07 2.10 -1.27
CA LYS A 455 -17.81 2.44 -0.58
C LYS A 455 -18.12 2.94 0.84
N ASP A 456 -17.48 2.39 1.88
CA ASP A 456 -17.31 3.12 3.15
C ASP A 456 -16.03 3.98 3.10
N GLU A 457 -16.15 5.22 3.56
CA GLU A 457 -15.15 6.27 3.46
C GLU A 457 -14.28 6.43 4.72
N GLU A 458 -14.68 5.86 5.85
CA GLU A 458 -13.91 5.94 7.11
C GLU A 458 -12.78 4.90 7.18
N LEU A 459 -11.54 5.38 7.13
CA LEU A 459 -10.35 4.51 7.07
C LEU A 459 -10.04 3.82 8.42
N ASN A 460 -10.42 4.39 9.56
CA ASN A 460 -10.07 3.81 10.86
C ASN A 460 -10.82 2.51 11.20
N TYR A 461 -11.93 2.18 10.52
CA TYR A 461 -12.59 0.87 10.66
C TYR A 461 -11.95 -0.22 9.81
N ARG A 462 -11.29 0.15 8.71
CA ARG A 462 -10.65 -0.79 7.79
C ARG A 462 -9.58 -1.58 8.54
N SER A 463 -9.25 -2.75 8.00
CA SER A 463 -8.02 -3.39 8.45
C SER A 463 -6.84 -2.47 8.19
N PRO A 464 -5.85 -2.39 9.11
CA PRO A 464 -4.53 -1.82 8.80
C PRO A 464 -3.81 -2.50 7.63
N SER A 465 -4.38 -3.57 7.05
CA SER A 465 -3.83 -4.36 5.97
C SER A 465 -4.89 -4.96 5.05
N GLU A 466 -4.75 -4.71 3.76
CA GLU A 466 -5.58 -5.33 2.72
C GLU A 466 -5.28 -6.84 2.62
N ASN A 467 -4.03 -7.26 2.86
CA ASN A 467 -3.62 -8.67 2.95
C ASN A 467 -4.20 -9.41 4.17
N HIS A 468 -4.60 -8.70 5.23
CA HIS A 468 -5.13 -9.28 6.47
C HIS A 468 -6.44 -8.60 6.90
N PRO A 469 -7.55 -8.74 6.15
CA PRO A 469 -8.80 -8.03 6.44
C PRO A 469 -9.38 -8.33 7.84
N GLY A 470 -9.06 -9.51 8.41
CA GLY A 470 -9.46 -9.92 9.75
C GLY A 470 -8.85 -9.11 10.92
N LEU A 471 -7.85 -8.25 10.68
CA LEU A 471 -7.32 -7.32 11.68
C LEU A 471 -8.19 -6.05 11.85
N GLY A 472 -9.11 -5.79 10.91
CA GLY A 472 -10.00 -4.64 10.92
C GLY A 472 -11.17 -4.73 11.90
N ILE A 473 -11.82 -3.59 12.14
CA ILE A 473 -13.00 -3.51 13.02
C ILE A 473 -14.23 -3.85 12.19
N SER A 474 -14.71 -5.09 12.34
CA SER A 474 -15.90 -5.61 11.66
C SER A 474 -17.12 -4.67 11.77
N LEU A 475 -17.35 -3.87 10.73
CA LEU A 475 -18.43 -2.88 10.61
C LEU A 475 -19.80 -3.48 10.87
N ARG A 476 -20.05 -4.69 10.34
CA ARG A 476 -21.19 -5.55 10.69
C ARG A 476 -21.55 -5.54 12.18
N LYS A 477 -20.56 -5.67 13.08
CA LYS A 477 -20.79 -5.74 14.54
C LYS A 477 -20.93 -4.37 15.18
N VAL A 478 -20.27 -3.36 14.64
CA VAL A 478 -20.47 -1.95 15.01
C VAL A 478 -21.92 -1.58 14.72
N ASN A 479 -22.39 -1.85 13.50
CA ASN A 479 -23.76 -1.60 13.06
C ASN A 479 -24.79 -2.45 13.81
N LYS A 480 -24.56 -3.76 13.99
CA LYS A 480 -25.47 -4.67 14.74
C LYS A 480 -25.62 -4.31 16.23
N ARG A 481 -24.63 -3.66 16.85
CA ARG A 481 -24.76 -3.17 18.24
C ARG A 481 -25.22 -1.72 18.32
N ASN A 482 -25.04 -0.92 17.26
CA ASN A 482 -25.53 0.44 17.20
C ASN A 482 -27.07 0.44 17.31
N THR A 483 -27.59 1.47 17.95
CA THR A 483 -29.02 1.73 18.10
C THR A 483 -29.30 3.09 17.48
N PRO A 484 -29.66 3.17 16.18
CA PRO A 484 -29.89 4.43 15.48
C PRO A 484 -30.91 5.35 16.18
N ASP A 485 -31.88 4.79 16.89
CA ASP A 485 -32.84 5.55 17.72
C ASP A 485 -32.21 6.37 18.86
N LYS A 486 -30.93 6.10 19.20
CA LYS A 486 -30.14 6.86 20.17
C LYS A 486 -29.04 7.69 19.48
N VAL A 487 -29.41 8.56 18.55
CA VAL A 487 -28.46 9.55 18.00
C VAL A 487 -28.03 10.54 19.10
N PHE A 488 -26.76 10.94 19.12
CA PHE A 488 -26.38 12.18 19.81
C PHE A 488 -27.01 13.37 19.10
N THR A 489 -27.64 14.30 19.83
CA THR A 489 -28.02 15.58 19.23
C THR A 489 -26.75 16.34 18.81
N PRO A 490 -26.73 17.11 17.71
CA PRO A 490 -25.52 17.84 17.30
C PRO A 490 -24.96 18.77 18.38
N SER A 491 -25.82 19.30 19.27
CA SER A 491 -25.44 20.08 20.46
C SER A 491 -24.66 19.32 21.55
N GLN A 492 -24.54 17.99 21.45
CA GLN A 492 -23.70 17.18 22.35
C GLN A 492 -22.32 16.88 21.72
N LEU A 493 -22.19 16.98 20.40
CA LEU A 493 -21.00 16.60 19.66
C LEU A 493 -20.06 17.79 19.44
N ASN A 494 -18.76 17.56 19.59
CA ASN A 494 -17.73 18.59 19.45
C ASN A 494 -16.51 18.03 18.71
N PHE A 495 -15.79 18.91 18.02
CA PHE A 495 -14.51 18.58 17.40
C PHE A 495 -13.40 18.79 18.43
N THR A 496 -13.14 17.78 19.26
CA THR A 496 -12.49 17.96 20.57
C THR A 496 -10.98 18.15 20.51
N HIS A 497 -10.32 17.60 19.49
CA HIS A 497 -8.86 17.58 19.36
C HIS A 497 -8.39 18.23 18.04
N GLY A 498 -9.10 19.28 17.62
CA GLY A 498 -8.81 20.04 16.41
C GLY A 498 -9.01 19.24 15.12
N VAL A 499 -8.16 19.51 14.13
CA VAL A 499 -8.09 18.82 12.84
C VAL A 499 -6.63 18.62 12.45
N ALA A 500 -6.35 17.59 11.64
CA ALA A 500 -5.03 17.34 11.07
C ALA A 500 -5.16 16.91 9.59
N SER A 501 -4.06 17.00 8.84
CA SER A 501 -3.94 16.38 7.52
C SER A 501 -2.56 15.76 7.35
N GLY A 502 -2.40 14.84 6.40
CA GLY A 502 -1.14 14.10 6.26
C GLY A 502 -1.10 13.14 5.07
N ASP A 503 0.07 12.52 4.92
CA ASP A 503 0.44 11.63 3.82
C ASP A 503 -0.10 12.07 2.43
N PRO A 504 0.21 13.30 1.99
CA PRO A 504 -0.26 13.84 0.73
C PRO A 504 0.38 13.13 -0.47
N TYR A 505 -0.44 12.81 -1.47
CA TYR A 505 0.00 12.51 -2.84
C TYR A 505 -0.33 13.72 -3.74
N SER A 506 -0.21 13.56 -5.06
CA SER A 506 -0.43 14.64 -6.03
C SER A 506 -1.92 14.95 -6.24
N ASP A 507 -2.76 13.94 -6.11
CA ASP A 507 -4.22 13.97 -6.33
C ASP A 507 -5.05 13.89 -5.04
N SER A 508 -4.42 13.62 -3.90
CA SER A 508 -5.11 13.19 -2.69
C SER A 508 -4.36 13.52 -1.39
N VAL A 509 -5.08 13.57 -0.28
CA VAL A 509 -4.50 13.76 1.06
C VAL A 509 -5.39 13.16 2.15
N ILE A 510 -4.78 12.65 3.23
CA ILE A 510 -5.52 12.21 4.40
C ILE A 510 -5.97 13.42 5.23
N LEU A 511 -7.24 13.44 5.59
CA LEU A 511 -7.83 14.41 6.53
C LEU A 511 -8.25 13.68 7.80
N TRP A 512 -7.98 14.28 8.96
CA TRP A 512 -8.28 13.71 10.27
C TRP A 512 -8.95 14.72 11.20
N THR A 513 -9.86 14.21 12.06
CA THR A 513 -10.46 14.94 13.18
C THR A 513 -10.96 13.96 14.24
N ARG A 514 -11.36 14.45 15.43
CA ARG A 514 -12.13 13.66 16.41
C ARG A 514 -13.46 14.33 16.75
N ALA A 515 -14.58 13.64 16.55
CA ALA A 515 -15.95 14.16 16.61
C ALA A 515 -16.75 13.57 17.79
N ALA A 516 -16.31 13.84 19.01
CA ALA A 516 -16.75 13.13 20.21
C ALA A 516 -17.91 13.84 20.98
N PRO A 517 -18.73 13.09 21.73
CA PRO A 517 -19.79 13.63 22.61
C PRO A 517 -19.27 14.16 23.96
N MET A 518 -17.95 14.08 24.19
CA MET A 518 -17.24 14.49 25.40
C MET A 518 -15.74 14.68 25.06
N ALA A 519 -15.02 15.49 25.84
CA ALA A 519 -13.59 15.72 25.62
C ALA A 519 -12.70 14.61 26.18
N ALA A 520 -13.04 14.07 27.35
CA ALA A 520 -12.42 12.87 27.91
C ALA A 520 -12.86 11.63 27.12
N ASP A 521 -11.99 10.62 27.05
CA ASP A 521 -12.21 9.48 26.16
C ASP A 521 -13.26 8.51 26.66
N VAL A 522 -13.78 7.70 25.74
CA VAL A 522 -14.63 6.58 26.15
C VAL A 522 -13.74 5.53 26.79
N ASN A 523 -13.76 5.51 28.12
CA ASN A 523 -13.25 4.41 28.94
C ASN A 523 -13.84 3.08 28.43
N SER A 524 -13.12 2.41 27.52
CA SER A 524 -13.55 1.29 26.66
C SER A 524 -12.38 0.71 25.85
N ASN A 525 -12.31 -0.63 25.77
CA ASN A 525 -11.07 -1.39 25.43
C ASN A 525 -11.24 -2.70 24.33
N ALA A 526 -12.37 -2.10 23.69
CA ALA A 526 -13.80 -2.51 23.40
C ALA A 526 -14.23 -3.21 22.06
N THR A 527 -13.44 -4.10 21.46
CA THR A 527 -13.79 -4.94 20.29
C THR A 527 -14.90 -5.97 20.58
N VAL A 528 -15.60 -6.34 19.50
CA VAL A 528 -16.71 -7.30 19.49
C VAL A 528 -16.33 -8.56 18.72
N SER A 529 -16.62 -9.73 19.31
CA SER A 529 -15.92 -11.01 19.13
C SER A 529 -15.78 -11.57 17.70
N GLY A 530 -14.62 -12.20 17.41
CA GLY A 530 -14.31 -13.00 16.20
C GLY A 530 -13.58 -12.20 15.09
N SER A 531 -12.48 -12.62 14.47
CA SER A 531 -11.75 -13.90 14.60
C SER A 531 -10.24 -13.73 14.46
N VAL A 532 -9.63 -12.88 15.31
CA VAL A 532 -8.23 -13.04 15.76
C VAL A 532 -8.19 -12.81 17.27
N PRO A 533 -7.54 -13.67 18.09
CA PRO A 533 -7.47 -13.49 19.54
C PRO A 533 -6.32 -12.55 19.95
N LEU A 534 -6.43 -11.25 19.65
CA LEU A 534 -5.43 -10.23 20.03
C LEU A 534 -6.01 -8.86 20.47
N TYR A 535 -7.25 -8.88 20.99
CA TYR A 535 -7.89 -7.71 21.61
C TYR A 535 -8.61 -8.13 22.90
N TYR A 536 -8.20 -7.58 24.05
CA TYR A 536 -8.75 -7.92 25.37
C TYR A 536 -8.84 -6.69 26.30
N HIS A 537 -9.94 -6.64 27.08
CA HIS A 537 -10.36 -5.45 27.84
C HIS A 537 -10.77 -5.71 29.29
N GLY A 538 -10.73 -6.96 29.73
CA GLY A 538 -11.44 -7.37 30.95
C GLY A 538 -12.98 -7.27 30.83
N PRO A 539 -13.72 -7.50 31.93
CA PRO A 539 -15.14 -7.85 31.86
C PRO A 539 -16.15 -6.69 32.09
N ASN A 540 -15.71 -5.45 32.35
CA ASN A 540 -16.51 -4.47 33.10
C ASN A 540 -16.78 -3.11 32.40
N VAL A 541 -16.87 -3.05 31.06
CA VAL A 541 -16.87 -1.75 30.34
C VAL A 541 -18.13 -1.49 29.50
N SER A 542 -18.57 -0.24 29.48
CA SER A 542 -19.79 0.20 28.78
C SER A 542 -19.42 0.92 27.48
N VAL A 543 -20.03 0.50 26.38
CA VAL A 543 -19.69 0.95 25.02
C VAL A 543 -20.84 1.78 24.44
N SER A 544 -20.53 2.83 23.69
CA SER A 544 -21.55 3.60 23.00
C SER A 544 -22.17 2.78 21.87
N THR A 545 -23.48 2.96 21.71
CA THR A 545 -24.31 2.40 20.63
C THR A 545 -24.85 3.51 19.73
N ALA A 546 -24.32 4.72 19.87
CA ALA A 546 -24.73 5.91 19.14
C ALA A 546 -23.66 6.25 18.09
N PRO A 547 -23.93 6.04 16.79
CA PRO A 547 -23.03 6.49 15.73
C PRO A 547 -23.05 8.02 15.60
N VAL A 548 -21.94 8.58 15.13
CA VAL A 548 -21.77 10.01 14.83
C VAL A 548 -21.55 10.18 13.34
N CYS A 549 -22.44 10.91 12.67
CA CYS A 549 -22.32 11.26 11.26
C CYS A 549 -21.54 12.57 11.11
N VAL A 550 -20.49 12.55 10.27
CA VAL A 550 -19.61 13.68 9.97
C VAL A 550 -19.50 13.83 8.45
N GLN A 551 -19.65 15.05 7.96
CA GLN A 551 -19.37 15.41 6.57
C GLN A 551 -18.02 16.11 6.50
N PHE A 552 -17.31 15.95 5.38
CA PHE A 552 -16.09 16.70 5.07
C PHE A 552 -16.20 17.43 3.73
N LYS A 553 -15.42 18.50 3.58
CA LYS A 553 -15.32 19.29 2.35
C LYS A 553 -13.92 19.86 2.21
N VAL A 554 -13.44 19.98 0.98
CA VAL A 554 -12.14 20.51 0.57
C VAL A 554 -12.33 21.53 -0.54
N ALA A 555 -11.62 22.66 -0.49
CA ALA A 555 -11.72 23.73 -1.46
C ALA A 555 -10.40 24.51 -1.60
N LYS A 556 -10.13 25.09 -2.77
CA LYS A 556 -8.99 26.02 -2.96
C LYS A 556 -9.18 27.36 -2.21
N THR A 557 -10.36 27.62 -1.65
CA THR A 557 -10.69 28.84 -0.88
C THR A 557 -11.37 28.54 0.46
N ALA A 558 -11.04 29.34 1.48
CA ALA A 558 -11.52 29.18 2.86
C ALA A 558 -13.04 29.38 3.05
N ASP A 559 -13.72 29.96 2.06
CA ASP A 559 -15.18 30.14 2.02
C ASP A 559 -15.92 28.97 1.35
N PHE A 560 -15.19 28.00 0.79
CA PHE A 560 -15.72 26.86 0.03
C PHE A 560 -16.61 27.27 -1.16
N ALA A 561 -16.31 28.40 -1.81
CA ALA A 561 -17.04 28.88 -3.00
C ALA A 561 -17.05 27.88 -4.17
N HIS A 562 -16.04 27.01 -4.26
CA HIS A 562 -16.04 25.79 -5.05
C HIS A 562 -15.50 24.66 -4.16
N VAL A 563 -16.34 23.68 -3.84
CA VAL A 563 -15.89 22.43 -3.20
C VAL A 563 -15.32 21.54 -4.30
N GLU A 564 -14.18 20.93 -4.02
CA GLU A 564 -13.43 20.10 -4.99
C GLU A 564 -13.46 18.62 -4.61
N SER A 565 -13.50 18.33 -3.30
CA SER A 565 -13.69 16.99 -2.75
C SER A 565 -14.57 17.07 -1.50
N SER A 566 -15.49 16.12 -1.31
CA SER A 566 -16.40 16.05 -0.16
C SER A 566 -17.08 14.70 -0.04
N GLY A 567 -17.36 14.27 1.19
CA GLY A 567 -18.00 12.99 1.49
C GLY A 567 -18.70 12.98 2.85
N THR A 568 -19.28 11.83 3.20
CA THR A 568 -20.07 11.64 4.44
C THR A 568 -19.66 10.34 5.11
N VAL A 569 -19.14 10.45 6.34
CA VAL A 569 -18.55 9.35 7.09
C VAL A 569 -19.21 9.18 8.45
N TYR A 570 -19.06 7.99 9.02
CA TYR A 570 -19.59 7.66 10.33
C TYR A 570 -18.45 7.29 11.27
N THR A 571 -18.61 7.59 12.56
CA THR A 571 -17.64 7.20 13.59
C THR A 571 -18.34 6.83 14.91
N SER A 572 -17.65 6.11 15.79
CA SER A 572 -18.17 5.54 17.02
C SER A 572 -17.07 5.40 18.08
N SER A 573 -17.44 5.00 19.30
CA SER A 573 -16.47 4.68 20.35
C SER A 573 -15.55 3.48 20.05
N ASP A 574 -15.75 2.76 18.94
CA ASP A 574 -14.84 1.70 18.50
C ASP A 574 -13.47 2.24 18.14
N ILE A 575 -13.46 3.37 17.43
CA ILE A 575 -12.30 4.15 16.98
C ILE A 575 -12.20 5.47 17.76
N ASP A 576 -12.77 5.50 18.97
CA ASP A 576 -12.82 6.64 19.88
C ASP A 576 -13.35 7.96 19.25
N TYR A 577 -14.32 7.84 18.35
CA TYR A 577 -14.88 8.94 17.55
C TYR A 577 -13.87 9.71 16.68
N THR A 578 -12.71 9.11 16.40
CA THR A 578 -11.78 9.62 15.38
C THR A 578 -12.40 9.45 13.98
N VAL A 579 -12.04 10.34 13.07
CA VAL A 579 -12.45 10.34 11.67
C VAL A 579 -11.19 10.46 10.85
N LYS A 580 -11.02 9.57 9.87
CA LYS A 580 -9.92 9.58 8.91
C LYS A 580 -10.47 9.27 7.52
N VAL A 581 -10.29 10.21 6.61
CA VAL A 581 -10.75 10.10 5.23
C VAL A 581 -9.62 10.43 4.26
N GLU A 582 -9.65 9.80 3.09
CA GLU A 582 -8.86 10.23 1.95
C GLU A 582 -9.70 11.15 1.05
N ALA A 583 -9.28 12.42 0.95
CA ALA A 583 -9.87 13.37 0.02
C ALA A 583 -9.07 13.36 -1.29
N GLY A 584 -9.59 12.66 -2.31
CA GLY A 584 -9.05 12.63 -3.67
C GLY A 584 -9.61 13.74 -4.57
N ASP A 585 -9.42 13.60 -5.89
CA ASP A 585 -9.80 14.57 -6.95
C ASP A 585 -9.13 15.95 -6.83
N LEU A 586 -7.99 16.02 -6.16
CA LEU A 586 -7.22 17.25 -5.95
C LEU A 586 -6.20 17.51 -7.07
N THR A 587 -5.70 18.75 -7.12
CA THR A 587 -4.69 19.20 -8.09
C THR A 587 -3.31 19.14 -7.45
N ALA A 588 -2.28 18.71 -8.21
CA ALA A 588 -0.89 18.64 -7.75
C ALA A 588 -0.34 19.97 -7.20
N PHE A 589 0.57 19.86 -6.23
CA PHE A 589 1.28 20.94 -5.51
C PHE A 589 0.41 22.10 -4.99
N THR A 590 -0.89 21.87 -4.81
CA THR A 590 -1.89 22.92 -4.56
C THR A 590 -2.24 23.01 -3.09
N ARG A 591 -2.33 24.24 -2.57
CA ARG A 591 -2.76 24.53 -1.20
C ARG A 591 -4.29 24.55 -1.13
N TYR A 592 -4.85 23.79 -0.19
CA TYR A 592 -6.29 23.61 0.01
C TYR A 592 -6.70 24.01 1.44
N TYR A 593 -7.98 24.31 1.61
CA TYR A 593 -8.67 24.43 2.89
C TYR A 593 -9.65 23.27 3.04
N TYR A 594 -9.79 22.74 4.26
CA TYR A 594 -10.73 21.66 4.56
C TYR A 594 -11.42 21.87 5.90
N GLN A 595 -12.63 21.32 6.04
CA GLN A 595 -13.41 21.44 7.28
C GLN A 595 -14.41 20.28 7.36
N PHE A 596 -14.62 19.80 8.59
CA PHE A 596 -15.66 18.83 8.91
C PHE A 596 -16.90 19.51 9.50
N ASN A 597 -18.07 18.91 9.34
CA ASN A 597 -19.29 19.29 10.07
C ASN A 597 -20.06 18.07 10.55
N ILE A 598 -20.72 18.18 11.71
CA ILE A 598 -21.68 17.15 12.16
C ILE A 598 -22.89 17.22 11.22
N CYS A 599 -23.32 16.08 10.68
CA CYS A 599 -24.39 16.00 9.70
C CYS A 599 -25.68 16.70 10.16
N ASN A 600 -26.42 17.30 9.22
CA ASN A 600 -27.67 18.02 9.48
C ASN A 600 -27.55 19.16 10.52
N SER A 601 -26.37 19.79 10.65
CA SER A 601 -26.10 20.84 11.63
C SER A 601 -25.08 21.87 11.16
N ASN A 602 -24.99 22.99 11.89
CA ASN A 602 -23.95 24.00 11.72
C ASN A 602 -22.76 23.80 12.68
N VAL A 603 -22.65 22.64 13.36
CA VAL A 603 -21.50 22.34 14.22
C VAL A 603 -20.35 21.92 13.32
N THR A 604 -19.31 22.75 13.27
CA THR A 604 -18.16 22.63 12.35
C THR A 604 -16.84 22.54 13.09
N SER A 605 -15.86 21.85 12.51
CA SER A 605 -14.49 21.81 13.01
C SER A 605 -13.80 23.17 12.82
N PRO A 606 -12.64 23.38 13.48
CA PRO A 606 -11.66 24.36 13.00
C PRO A 606 -11.41 24.20 11.50
N LEU A 607 -11.17 25.31 10.81
CA LEU A 607 -10.81 25.33 9.40
C LEU A 607 -9.35 24.86 9.26
N GLY A 608 -9.15 23.67 8.70
CA GLY A 608 -7.83 23.15 8.38
C GLY A 608 -7.31 23.68 7.04
N ARG A 609 -6.00 23.58 6.87
CA ARG A 609 -5.26 23.93 5.65
C ARG A 609 -4.28 22.81 5.34
N THR A 610 -4.18 22.42 4.07
CA THR A 610 -3.36 21.29 3.62
C THR A 610 -2.74 21.56 2.25
N LYS A 611 -1.91 20.65 1.76
CA LYS A 611 -1.25 20.75 0.45
C LYS A 611 -0.95 19.37 -0.14
N THR A 612 -1.29 19.15 -1.40
CA THR A 612 -0.83 18.00 -2.20
C THR A 612 0.67 18.11 -2.51
N VAL A 613 1.33 17.01 -2.87
CA VAL A 613 2.70 17.02 -3.40
C VAL A 613 2.68 17.33 -4.92
N PRO A 614 3.81 17.69 -5.56
CA PRO A 614 3.88 17.73 -7.01
C PRO A 614 3.62 16.35 -7.62
N ASP A 615 3.22 16.28 -8.89
CA ASP A 615 3.27 15.00 -9.61
C ASP A 615 4.72 14.49 -9.66
N VAL A 616 4.95 13.18 -9.67
CA VAL A 616 6.28 12.54 -9.69
C VAL A 616 7.25 13.15 -10.72
N ASN A 617 6.75 13.63 -11.87
CA ASN A 617 7.58 14.23 -12.93
C ASN A 617 7.70 15.77 -12.87
N ASP A 618 6.97 16.46 -11.98
CA ASP A 618 6.93 17.92 -11.95
C ASP A 618 8.29 18.56 -11.67
N TYR A 619 8.53 19.72 -12.29
CA TYR A 619 9.66 20.59 -11.99
C TYR A 619 9.27 21.60 -10.90
N THR A 620 9.51 21.24 -9.64
CA THR A 620 9.18 22.10 -8.49
C THR A 620 10.39 22.89 -8.03
N THR A 621 10.37 24.22 -8.20
CA THR A 621 11.55 25.09 -7.98
C THR A 621 12.12 25.03 -6.56
N LYS A 622 11.26 24.84 -5.55
CA LYS A 622 11.63 24.79 -4.14
C LYS A 622 10.53 24.09 -3.32
N VAL A 623 10.91 23.39 -2.26
CA VAL A 623 10.01 22.87 -1.21
C VAL A 623 10.59 23.16 0.17
N GLY A 624 9.74 23.56 1.12
CA GLY A 624 10.09 23.68 2.53
C GLY A 624 9.57 22.51 3.37
N LEU A 625 10.40 21.98 4.26
CA LEU A 625 10.04 20.99 5.29
C LEU A 625 10.38 21.55 6.67
N ALA A 626 9.53 21.31 7.67
CA ALA A 626 9.90 21.40 9.09
C ALA A 626 10.06 19.99 9.66
N ILE A 627 11.14 19.73 10.39
CA ILE A 627 11.48 18.41 10.94
C ILE A 627 11.47 18.48 12.47
N TYR A 628 10.82 17.50 13.10
CA TYR A 628 10.68 17.39 14.55
C TYR A 628 10.83 15.94 15.04
N SER A 629 11.15 15.79 16.32
CA SER A 629 10.98 14.57 17.13
C SER A 629 10.84 14.95 18.61
N CYS A 630 10.56 13.97 19.46
CA CYS A 630 10.81 14.04 20.91
C CYS A 630 10.09 15.20 21.60
N SER A 631 8.77 15.10 21.65
CA SER A 631 7.87 16.10 22.24
C SER A 631 7.32 15.67 23.59
N ASN A 632 8.17 15.34 24.58
CA ASN A 632 7.68 14.95 25.91
C ASN A 632 6.89 16.09 26.58
N PHE A 633 5.62 15.80 26.93
CA PHE A 633 4.65 16.77 27.44
C PHE A 633 4.99 17.27 28.87
N PRO A 634 5.27 16.40 29.87
CA PRO A 634 5.80 16.77 31.19
C PRO A 634 7.00 17.73 31.24
N PHE A 635 7.86 17.79 30.22
CA PHE A 635 9.00 18.72 30.22
C PHE A 635 8.67 20.13 29.71
N GLY A 636 7.63 20.34 28.88
CA GLY A 636 7.34 21.69 28.41
C GLY A 636 6.23 21.89 27.37
N PHE A 637 6.11 23.14 26.93
CA PHE A 637 5.22 23.56 25.85
C PHE A 637 5.90 23.41 24.49
N PHE A 638 5.16 22.90 23.50
CA PHE A 638 5.70 22.55 22.18
C PHE A 638 5.86 23.76 21.24
N ASN A 639 6.56 24.79 21.72
CA ASN A 639 6.80 26.07 21.03
C ASN A 639 7.39 25.88 19.62
N ALA A 640 8.19 24.83 19.42
CA ALA A 640 8.77 24.44 18.16
C ALA A 640 7.72 24.18 17.07
N PHE A 641 6.68 23.37 17.32
CA PHE A 641 5.63 23.06 16.33
C PHE A 641 4.92 24.33 15.82
N GLY A 642 4.64 25.27 16.72
CA GLY A 642 3.93 26.49 16.37
C GLY A 642 4.77 27.50 15.58
N ASN A 643 6.10 27.41 15.62
CA ASN A 643 6.98 28.44 15.05
C ASN A 643 6.95 28.47 13.51
N PRO A 644 7.12 27.36 12.77
CA PRO A 644 6.89 27.33 11.32
C PRO A 644 5.44 27.64 10.92
N ALA A 645 4.46 27.23 11.75
CA ALA A 645 3.04 27.54 11.51
C ALA A 645 2.72 29.03 11.65
N ARG A 646 3.44 29.76 12.52
CA ARG A 646 3.39 31.23 12.63
C ARG A 646 4.13 31.94 11.49
N LYS A 647 5.23 31.36 10.99
CA LYS A 647 6.03 31.89 9.88
C LYS A 647 5.42 31.64 8.48
N ASP A 648 4.61 30.58 8.33
CA ASP A 648 4.21 29.99 7.04
C ASP A 648 5.42 29.66 6.14
N SER A 649 6.51 29.18 6.74
CA SER A 649 7.83 29.03 6.10
C SER A 649 8.03 27.72 5.32
N VAL A 650 7.14 26.75 5.48
CA VAL A 650 7.27 25.37 4.97
C VAL A 650 6.01 24.91 4.24
N ASP A 651 6.13 23.81 3.49
CA ASP A 651 5.02 23.18 2.76
C ASP A 651 4.48 21.93 3.48
N TYR A 652 5.37 21.13 4.08
CA TYR A 652 5.08 19.85 4.74
C TYR A 652 5.79 19.77 6.10
N VAL A 653 5.26 18.98 7.02
CA VAL A 653 5.89 18.65 8.31
C VAL A 653 6.35 17.19 8.30
N ILE A 654 7.57 16.92 8.76
CA ILE A 654 8.08 15.58 9.04
C ILE A 654 8.16 15.40 10.55
N HIS A 655 7.69 14.27 11.07
CA HIS A 655 7.92 13.85 12.44
C HIS A 655 8.68 12.53 12.42
N LEU A 656 9.80 12.45 13.13
CA LEU A 656 10.68 11.27 13.09
C LEU A 656 10.43 10.28 14.23
N GLY A 657 9.64 10.67 15.24
CA GLY A 657 9.16 9.81 16.32
C GLY A 657 9.05 10.53 17.65
N ASP A 658 8.69 9.81 18.70
CA ASP A 658 8.42 10.34 20.05
C ASP A 658 7.35 11.44 20.05
N TYR A 659 6.29 11.22 19.27
CA TYR A 659 5.10 12.08 19.27
C TYR A 659 4.33 11.97 20.60
N ILE A 660 4.47 10.84 21.30
CA ILE A 660 4.08 10.64 22.70
C ILE A 660 5.23 10.00 23.49
N TYR A 661 5.12 10.05 24.82
CA TYR A 661 5.85 9.18 25.73
C TYR A 661 4.86 8.33 26.54
N GLU A 662 5.32 7.19 27.02
CA GLU A 662 4.56 6.13 27.67
C GLU A 662 4.54 6.22 29.21
N TYR A 663 5.56 6.82 29.82
CA TYR A 663 5.77 6.99 31.27
C TYR A 663 4.56 7.55 32.04
N ALA A 664 4.54 7.40 33.36
CA ALA A 664 3.46 7.90 34.21
C ALA A 664 3.26 9.41 34.05
N GLY A 665 4.34 10.19 34.11
CA GLY A 665 4.31 11.64 34.03
C GLY A 665 5.14 12.27 35.14
N ASP A 666 4.49 12.95 36.06
CA ASP A 666 5.19 13.75 37.07
C ASP A 666 5.90 12.88 38.12
N GLY A 667 7.21 13.11 38.29
CA GLY A 667 8.05 12.35 39.21
C GLY A 667 8.54 11.01 38.68
N ASP A 668 8.22 10.70 37.42
CA ASP A 668 8.67 9.52 36.69
C ASP A 668 9.72 9.96 35.63
N TYR A 669 9.28 10.34 34.43
CA TYR A 669 10.09 10.97 33.39
C TYR A 669 9.55 12.37 33.05
N GLY A 670 9.77 13.32 33.98
CA GLY A 670 9.37 14.72 33.89
C GLY A 670 8.71 15.27 35.15
N TYR A 671 8.45 16.58 35.19
CA TYR A 671 7.90 17.30 36.36
C TYR A 671 6.81 18.32 35.99
N GLY A 672 5.79 17.84 35.28
CA GLY A 672 4.73 18.66 34.68
C GLY A 672 3.78 19.41 35.62
N TYR A 673 3.70 19.09 36.93
CA TYR A 673 2.78 19.76 37.87
C TYR A 673 3.03 21.27 37.98
N ALA A 674 4.27 21.73 37.84
CA ALA A 674 4.62 23.14 37.96
C ALA A 674 4.11 24.01 36.80
N ILE A 675 3.85 23.40 35.64
CA ILE A 675 3.56 24.05 34.36
C ILE A 675 2.22 23.61 33.74
N ASP A 676 1.39 22.88 34.49
CA ASP A 676 0.08 22.34 34.06
C ASP A 676 0.20 21.37 32.85
N ARG A 677 1.25 20.54 32.86
CA ARG A 677 1.60 19.59 31.78
C ARG A 677 1.72 18.14 32.26
N VAL A 678 0.85 17.71 33.16
CA VAL A 678 0.81 16.31 33.61
C VAL A 678 0.15 15.43 32.54
N ASN A 679 0.68 14.22 32.33
CA ASN A 679 0.09 13.24 31.43
C ASN A 679 -1.34 12.85 31.86
N SER A 680 -2.20 12.50 30.89
CA SER A 680 -3.34 11.62 31.15
C SER A 680 -3.16 10.32 30.34
N PRO A 681 -3.41 9.14 30.93
CA PRO A 681 -3.51 8.93 32.38
C PRO A 681 -2.17 9.26 33.09
N ASP A 682 -2.21 9.51 34.39
CA ASP A 682 -1.04 9.76 35.26
C ASP A 682 -0.44 8.42 35.74
N HIS A 683 -0.24 7.49 34.80
CA HIS A 683 0.33 6.14 35.00
C HIS A 683 0.95 5.62 33.69
N VAL A 684 1.92 4.70 33.78
CA VAL A 684 2.60 4.10 32.61
C VAL A 684 1.58 3.37 31.74
N ILE A 685 1.58 3.61 30.43
CA ILE A 685 0.48 3.18 29.53
C ILE A 685 0.68 1.79 28.93
N TYR A 686 -0.36 0.95 29.00
CA TYR A 686 -0.33 -0.45 28.56
C TYR A 686 -1.54 -0.85 27.69
N THR A 687 -2.73 -0.33 27.98
CA THR A 687 -3.97 -0.67 27.26
C THR A 687 -4.32 0.34 26.17
N LEU A 688 -5.12 -0.05 25.16
CA LEU A 688 -5.54 0.84 24.06
C LEU A 688 -6.18 2.14 24.58
N ASN A 689 -6.97 2.07 25.65
CA ASN A 689 -7.50 3.25 26.35
C ASN A 689 -6.39 4.20 26.85
N ASP A 690 -5.29 3.68 27.38
CA ASP A 690 -4.22 4.49 27.95
C ASP A 690 -3.45 5.23 26.86
N TYR A 691 -3.13 4.56 25.75
CA TYR A 691 -2.52 5.19 24.57
C TYR A 691 -3.43 6.25 23.93
N ARG A 692 -4.73 5.98 23.79
CA ARG A 692 -5.72 6.98 23.32
C ARG A 692 -5.73 8.22 24.22
N GLN A 693 -5.81 8.04 25.54
CA GLN A 693 -5.76 9.14 26.51
C GLN A 693 -4.43 9.89 26.48
N ARG A 694 -3.32 9.22 26.21
CA ARG A 694 -2.01 9.86 26.03
C ARG A 694 -1.97 10.73 24.78
N LEU A 695 -2.41 10.19 23.64
CA LEU A 695 -2.53 10.93 22.37
C LEU A 695 -3.51 12.11 22.50
N ALA A 696 -4.63 11.93 23.19
CA ALA A 696 -5.58 12.99 23.53
C ALA A 696 -4.93 14.10 24.37
N SER A 697 -4.16 13.72 25.40
CA SER A 697 -3.44 14.66 26.28
C SER A 697 -2.45 15.51 25.50
N TYR A 698 -1.62 14.90 24.65
CA TYR A 698 -0.63 15.61 23.85
C TYR A 698 -1.33 16.54 22.85
N ARG A 699 -2.41 16.07 22.22
CA ARG A 699 -3.34 16.86 21.37
C ARG A 699 -4.06 18.00 22.10
N THR A 700 -3.84 18.26 23.39
CA THR A 700 -4.28 19.51 24.05
C THR A 700 -3.34 20.69 23.80
N ASP A 701 -2.10 20.46 23.35
CA ASP A 701 -1.18 21.56 23.11
C ASP A 701 -1.58 22.44 21.91
N LEU A 702 -1.60 23.76 22.14
CA LEU A 702 -2.12 24.74 21.20
C LEU A 702 -1.17 25.04 20.03
N ASP A 703 0.11 24.69 20.12
CA ASP A 703 1.10 24.84 19.03
C ASP A 703 1.18 23.57 18.18
N LEU A 704 1.03 22.39 18.79
CA LEU A 704 0.80 21.13 18.08
C LEU A 704 -0.49 21.16 17.26
N LEU A 705 -1.60 21.57 17.88
CA LEU A 705 -2.89 21.75 17.19
C LEU A 705 -2.79 22.78 16.05
N LEU A 706 -2.07 23.88 16.26
CA LEU A 706 -1.84 24.89 15.22
C LEU A 706 -1.06 24.32 14.03
N SER A 707 0.00 23.55 14.28
CA SER A 707 0.83 22.95 13.22
C SER A 707 0.06 21.93 12.38
N HIS A 708 -0.69 21.03 13.03
CA HIS A 708 -1.58 20.09 12.32
C HIS A 708 -2.72 20.77 11.57
N GLN A 709 -3.23 21.91 12.05
CA GLN A 709 -4.24 22.69 11.35
C GLN A 709 -3.68 23.41 10.11
N GLN A 710 -2.37 23.70 10.06
CA GLN A 710 -1.75 24.49 8.97
C GLN A 710 -1.03 23.67 7.89
N PHE A 711 -0.61 22.44 8.17
CA PHE A 711 0.22 21.66 7.25
C PHE A 711 -0.23 20.20 7.12
N PRO A 712 0.02 19.55 5.97
CA PRO A 712 0.11 18.10 5.90
C PRO A 712 1.34 17.61 6.68
N TRP A 713 1.13 16.58 7.50
CA TRP A 713 2.19 15.88 8.23
C TRP A 713 2.55 14.55 7.57
N ILE A 714 3.82 14.20 7.55
CA ILE A 714 4.36 12.88 7.18
C ILE A 714 5.13 12.36 8.40
N PRO A 715 4.44 11.78 9.39
CA PRO A 715 5.07 11.28 10.60
C PRO A 715 5.49 9.81 10.46
N VAL A 716 6.45 9.40 11.25
CA VAL A 716 6.71 8.01 11.62
C VAL A 716 6.85 7.92 13.14
N TRP A 717 6.67 6.72 13.70
CA TRP A 717 6.96 6.44 15.10
C TRP A 717 8.45 6.20 15.33
N ASP A 718 8.89 6.37 16.57
CA ASP A 718 10.09 5.73 17.10
C ASP A 718 9.69 4.64 18.12
N ASP A 719 10.23 4.68 19.35
CA ASP A 719 10.00 3.66 20.37
C ASP A 719 8.98 4.10 21.42
N HIS A 720 9.03 5.33 21.94
CA HIS A 720 8.13 5.85 22.98
C HIS A 720 6.67 6.02 22.53
N GLU A 721 6.37 5.89 21.24
CA GLU A 721 5.02 5.57 20.77
C GLU A 721 4.45 4.26 21.37
N VAL A 722 5.32 3.35 21.81
CA VAL A 722 5.06 2.09 22.51
C VAL A 722 5.73 2.10 23.91
N ALA A 723 7.07 2.05 23.96
CA ALA A 723 7.90 2.02 25.16
C ALA A 723 9.39 2.25 24.83
N ASP A 724 10.16 2.76 25.80
CA ASP A 724 11.62 2.94 25.79
C ASP A 724 12.39 1.75 25.18
N ASN A 725 13.27 2.03 24.21
CA ASN A 725 14.10 1.07 23.46
C ASN A 725 13.36 -0.17 22.94
N THR A 726 12.14 0.01 22.41
CA THR A 726 11.37 -1.07 21.76
C THR A 726 12.07 -1.62 20.52
N TYR A 727 12.19 -2.95 20.45
CA TYR A 727 12.61 -3.70 19.26
C TYR A 727 11.51 -4.70 18.84
N ARG A 728 11.80 -5.70 17.98
CA ARG A 728 10.78 -6.68 17.55
C ARG A 728 10.12 -7.41 18.73
N ASP A 729 10.92 -7.98 19.65
CA ASP A 729 10.46 -8.97 20.64
C ASP A 729 10.35 -8.45 22.10
N GLY A 730 10.63 -7.17 22.36
CA GLY A 730 10.74 -6.60 23.71
C GLY A 730 11.05 -5.10 23.74
N GLU A 731 11.22 -4.57 24.95
CA GLU A 731 11.54 -3.17 25.28
C GLU A 731 12.37 -3.09 26.58
N ALA A 732 12.76 -1.89 27.02
CA ALA A 732 13.75 -1.69 28.09
C ALA A 732 13.38 -2.34 29.43
N ASP A 733 12.14 -2.14 29.89
CA ASP A 733 11.62 -2.68 31.16
C ASP A 733 11.02 -4.09 31.00
N VAL A 734 10.55 -4.44 29.79
CA VAL A 734 9.76 -5.66 29.53
C VAL A 734 10.39 -6.54 28.43
N ASN A 735 11.14 -7.55 28.88
CA ASN A 735 11.86 -8.51 28.04
C ASN A 735 11.09 -9.82 27.73
N ASN A 736 9.76 -9.76 27.66
CA ASN A 736 8.86 -10.88 27.29
C ASN A 736 9.05 -12.18 28.13
N THR A 737 9.34 -12.01 29.42
CA THR A 737 9.42 -13.10 30.43
C THR A 737 8.18 -13.16 31.33
N GLU A 738 7.93 -14.30 31.99
CA GLU A 738 6.88 -14.43 33.02
C GLU A 738 7.05 -13.39 34.15
N SER A 739 8.30 -13.07 34.51
CA SER A 739 8.64 -11.96 35.40
C SER A 739 8.19 -10.61 34.86
N SER A 740 8.50 -10.27 33.60
CA SER A 740 8.12 -8.98 33.02
C SER A 740 6.60 -8.86 32.81
N PHE A 741 5.92 -9.93 32.40
CA PHE A 741 4.44 -9.98 32.30
C PHE A 741 3.75 -9.66 33.65
N ILE A 742 4.36 -10.06 34.77
CA ILE A 742 3.86 -9.75 36.12
C ILE A 742 4.12 -8.28 36.51
N MET A 743 5.16 -7.64 35.95
CA MET A 743 5.45 -6.21 36.15
C MET A 743 4.57 -5.32 35.25
N ASP A 744 4.35 -5.73 33.99
CA ASP A 744 3.50 -5.12 32.94
C ASP A 744 1.97 -5.19 33.25
N GLY A 745 1.60 -5.33 34.53
CA GLY A 745 0.21 -5.44 34.98
C GLY A 745 -0.56 -6.68 34.51
N GLY A 746 0.11 -7.65 33.87
CA GLY A 746 -0.53 -8.79 33.19
C GLY A 746 -0.88 -8.53 31.72
N VAL A 747 -0.25 -7.53 31.09
CA VAL A 747 -0.17 -7.37 29.63
C VAL A 747 1.13 -8.04 29.12
N ALA A 748 1.19 -8.32 27.82
CA ALA A 748 2.37 -8.89 27.17
C ALA A 748 2.85 -7.91 26.09
N VAL A 749 4.15 -7.91 25.77
CA VAL A 749 4.80 -7.01 24.80
C VAL A 749 3.98 -6.89 23.52
N ASP A 750 3.64 -8.01 22.87
CA ASP A 750 2.87 -8.05 21.63
C ASP A 750 1.51 -7.34 21.76
N GLN A 751 0.83 -7.49 22.90
CA GLN A 751 -0.45 -6.85 23.18
C GLN A 751 -0.29 -5.36 23.50
N ARG A 752 0.79 -4.96 24.20
CA ARG A 752 1.18 -3.55 24.45
C ARG A 752 1.45 -2.84 23.11
N LYS A 753 2.25 -3.46 22.25
CA LYS A 753 2.59 -3.02 20.88
C LYS A 753 1.36 -2.87 20.00
N MET A 754 0.47 -3.87 20.00
CA MET A 754 -0.81 -3.82 19.27
C MET A 754 -1.76 -2.71 19.77
N ASN A 755 -1.78 -2.44 21.08
CA ASN A 755 -2.56 -1.34 21.64
C ASN A 755 -2.02 0.03 21.20
N ALA A 756 -0.70 0.21 21.26
CA ALA A 756 0.01 1.41 20.87
C ALA A 756 -0.16 1.75 19.38
N VAL A 757 0.24 0.81 18.51
CA VAL A 757 0.19 0.96 17.05
C VAL A 757 -1.24 1.24 16.59
N ARG A 758 -2.24 0.57 17.16
CA ARG A 758 -3.65 0.85 16.85
C ARG A 758 -4.07 2.27 17.26
N ALA A 759 -3.71 2.73 18.45
CA ALA A 759 -4.02 4.09 18.87
C ALA A 759 -3.35 5.13 17.96
N TYR A 760 -2.10 4.89 17.56
CA TYR A 760 -1.37 5.74 16.61
C TYR A 760 -2.08 5.80 15.25
N PHE A 761 -2.50 4.67 14.69
CA PHE A 761 -3.29 4.63 13.45
C PHE A 761 -4.65 5.33 13.58
N GLU A 762 -5.33 5.27 14.72
CA GLU A 762 -6.60 5.98 14.95
C GLU A 762 -6.40 7.51 15.08
N TRP A 763 -5.29 7.98 15.66
CA TRP A 763 -5.07 9.39 16.03
C TRP A 763 -4.12 10.20 15.12
N MET A 764 -3.37 9.55 14.23
CA MET A 764 -2.41 10.22 13.33
C MET A 764 -2.94 10.27 11.89
N PRO A 765 -2.70 11.36 11.14
CA PRO A 765 -3.24 11.57 9.78
C PRO A 765 -2.44 10.78 8.71
N ILE A 766 -2.04 9.56 9.03
CA ILE A 766 -1.29 8.65 8.14
C ILE A 766 -2.21 7.76 7.32
N ARG A 767 -1.72 7.34 6.16
CA ARG A 767 -2.27 6.23 5.38
C ARG A 767 -1.99 4.91 6.10
N GLN A 768 -2.88 3.94 5.91
CA GLN A 768 -2.49 2.53 6.02
C GLN A 768 -1.66 2.21 4.78
N VAL A 769 -0.51 1.56 4.94
CA VAL A 769 0.40 1.22 3.83
C VAL A 769 0.15 -0.24 3.43
N GLU A 770 0.70 -1.15 4.23
CA GLU A 770 0.25 -2.51 4.44
C GLU A 770 0.58 -2.80 5.91
N MET A 771 -0.15 -3.69 6.59
CA MET A 771 0.35 -4.30 7.83
C MET A 771 0.32 -5.82 7.68
N ASP A 772 1.48 -6.40 7.39
CA ASP A 772 1.63 -7.84 7.57
C ASP A 772 1.50 -8.19 9.07
N ASP A 773 1.88 -9.41 9.42
CA ASP A 773 1.93 -9.91 10.80
C ASP A 773 2.94 -9.16 11.70
N ASN A 774 3.75 -8.23 11.16
CA ASN A 774 4.88 -7.60 11.85
C ASN A 774 4.78 -6.05 11.98
N LEU A 775 3.64 -5.43 11.63
CA LEU A 775 3.31 -4.02 11.90
C LEU A 775 4.17 -2.96 11.15
N ARG A 776 3.76 -2.61 9.92
CA ARG A 776 4.51 -1.74 9.01
C ARG A 776 4.01 -0.29 8.95
N ILE A 777 4.94 0.68 8.90
CA ILE A 777 4.67 2.11 8.64
C ILE A 777 5.56 2.78 7.57
N TRP A 778 6.69 2.16 7.18
CA TRP A 778 7.66 2.76 6.25
C TRP A 778 7.10 2.90 4.84
N ARG A 779 7.38 4.05 4.22
CA ARG A 779 6.78 4.50 2.95
C ARG A 779 7.60 5.63 2.32
N SER A 780 7.34 5.91 1.04
CA SER A 780 8.10 6.89 0.25
C SER A 780 7.19 7.82 -0.54
N PHE A 781 7.60 9.08 -0.69
CA PHE A 781 6.87 10.12 -1.41
C PHE A 781 7.78 10.78 -2.45
N SER A 782 7.39 10.71 -3.73
CA SER A 782 8.10 11.41 -4.80
C SER A 782 7.63 12.85 -4.92
N ILE A 783 8.40 13.78 -4.35
CA ILE A 783 8.10 15.21 -4.34
C ILE A 783 8.61 15.83 -5.66
N GLY A 784 7.92 15.46 -6.75
CA GLY A 784 8.34 15.75 -8.12
C GLY A 784 9.68 15.15 -8.49
N SER A 785 10.31 15.74 -9.52
CA SER A 785 11.69 15.42 -9.88
C SER A 785 12.72 16.10 -8.95
N LEU A 786 12.26 16.78 -7.88
CA LEU A 786 13.12 17.50 -6.93
C LEU A 786 13.69 16.55 -5.86
N PHE A 787 12.86 15.74 -5.17
CA PHE A 787 13.37 14.74 -4.25
C PHE A 787 12.40 13.59 -4.01
N ASP A 788 12.94 12.43 -3.67
CA ASP A 788 12.20 11.36 -3.01
C ASP A 788 12.43 11.46 -1.51
N LEU A 789 11.34 11.51 -0.74
CA LEU A 789 11.35 11.32 0.71
C LEU A 789 11.14 9.83 1.01
N ILE A 790 12.05 9.22 1.74
CA ILE A 790 12.04 7.80 2.08
C ILE A 790 12.01 7.69 3.60
N MET A 791 10.83 7.40 4.17
CA MET A 791 10.64 7.28 5.62
C MET A 791 10.84 5.83 6.06
N LEU A 792 11.79 5.59 6.97
CA LEU A 792 12.10 4.28 7.53
C LEU A 792 11.29 3.99 8.80
N ASP A 793 11.17 2.71 9.16
CA ASP A 793 10.95 2.25 10.54
C ASP A 793 12.26 1.65 11.06
N THR A 794 12.70 2.02 12.26
CA THR A 794 13.89 1.43 12.90
C THR A 794 13.62 0.90 14.30
N ARG A 795 12.36 0.54 14.62
CA ARG A 795 11.95 0.00 15.94
C ARG A 795 11.00 -1.19 15.83
N GLN A 796 9.81 -0.96 15.29
CA GLN A 796 8.65 -1.77 15.63
C GLN A 796 8.57 -3.06 14.82
N TYR A 797 9.02 -3.01 13.56
CA TYR A 797 8.87 -4.09 12.59
C TYR A 797 9.71 -5.35 12.89
N ASP A 798 11.02 -5.30 12.59
CA ASP A 798 11.92 -6.47 12.63
C ASP A 798 13.33 -6.06 13.14
N ARG A 799 13.38 -5.02 13.99
CA ARG A 799 14.61 -4.58 14.66
C ARG A 799 15.13 -5.70 15.57
N SER A 800 16.41 -6.08 15.39
CA SER A 800 17.10 -7.01 16.30
C SER A 800 17.24 -6.40 17.70
N ILE A 801 17.36 -7.22 18.75
CA ILE A 801 17.52 -6.75 20.15
C ILE A 801 18.51 -5.60 20.29
N THR A 802 18.08 -4.54 20.99
CA THR A 802 18.83 -3.30 21.19
C THR A 802 19.50 -3.24 22.56
N ASP A 803 20.13 -2.13 22.91
CA ASP A 803 20.57 -1.84 24.27
C ASP A 803 19.37 -1.52 25.16
N LEU A 804 19.26 -2.26 26.26
CA LEU A 804 18.19 -2.21 27.26
C LEU A 804 18.80 -1.86 28.63
N TYR A 805 19.97 -1.18 28.64
CA TYR A 805 20.80 -0.78 29.78
C TYR A 805 21.42 -1.93 30.61
N TRP A 806 20.83 -3.14 30.59
CA TRP A 806 21.35 -4.32 31.28
C TRP A 806 22.20 -5.23 30.38
N ASN A 807 22.23 -4.96 29.07
CA ASN A 807 22.91 -5.76 28.04
C ASN A 807 23.91 -4.97 27.18
N THR A 808 24.26 -3.73 27.53
CA THR A 808 25.25 -2.87 26.84
C THR A 808 26.51 -3.62 26.41
N ASP A 809 27.24 -4.26 27.34
CA ASP A 809 28.43 -5.08 27.06
C ASP A 809 28.19 -6.13 25.96
N TYR A 810 27.02 -6.76 25.94
CA TYR A 810 26.64 -7.78 24.96
C TYR A 810 26.31 -7.16 23.60
N ILE A 811 25.58 -6.05 23.56
CA ILE A 811 25.28 -5.35 22.30
C ILE A 811 26.55 -4.75 21.70
N HIS A 812 27.50 -4.25 22.52
CA HIS A 812 28.85 -3.90 22.08
C HIS A 812 29.53 -5.09 21.36
N GLU A 813 29.61 -6.26 22.02
CA GLU A 813 30.25 -7.46 21.45
C GLU A 813 29.64 -7.88 20.10
N ILE A 814 28.33 -7.71 19.90
CA ILE A 814 27.63 -8.09 18.66
C ILE A 814 27.33 -6.94 17.69
N SER A 815 27.70 -5.70 18.00
CA SER A 815 27.31 -4.47 17.27
C SER A 815 27.59 -4.47 15.76
N ASN A 816 28.59 -5.23 15.32
CA ASN A 816 28.98 -5.43 13.92
C ASN A 816 28.81 -6.89 13.44
N ASP A 817 27.99 -7.69 14.11
CA ASP A 817 27.60 -9.02 13.63
C ASP A 817 26.75 -8.92 12.34
N ALA A 818 27.09 -9.74 11.35
CA ALA A 818 26.48 -9.67 10.02
C ALA A 818 24.97 -9.97 10.01
N GLY A 819 24.47 -10.71 10.99
CA GLY A 819 23.05 -11.07 11.15
C GLY A 819 22.18 -9.99 11.81
N ARG A 820 22.77 -8.96 12.44
CA ARG A 820 21.99 -7.85 13.00
C ARG A 820 21.33 -7.02 11.90
N THR A 821 20.12 -6.57 12.18
CA THR A 821 19.38 -5.64 11.33
C THR A 821 18.58 -4.64 12.17
N MET A 822 18.54 -3.40 11.68
CA MET A 822 17.80 -2.28 12.26
C MET A 822 16.36 -2.21 11.73
N MET A 823 16.15 -2.71 10.50
CA MET A 823 14.91 -2.53 9.72
C MET A 823 14.23 -3.86 9.36
N GLY A 824 14.94 -4.98 9.49
CA GLY A 824 14.52 -6.25 8.91
C GLY A 824 14.82 -6.39 7.43
N SER A 825 14.80 -7.64 6.95
CA SER A 825 15.16 -7.95 5.56
C SER A 825 14.15 -7.42 4.53
N ARG A 826 12.85 -7.33 4.86
CA ARG A 826 11.82 -6.83 3.94
C ARG A 826 12.00 -5.33 3.67
N GLN A 827 12.16 -4.53 4.71
CA GLN A 827 12.40 -3.09 4.59
C GLN A 827 13.81 -2.77 4.09
N GLU A 828 14.85 -3.52 4.47
CA GLU A 828 16.21 -3.27 3.97
C GLU A 828 16.28 -3.41 2.43
N ASN A 829 15.67 -4.44 1.86
CA ASN A 829 15.58 -4.60 0.40
C ASN A 829 14.71 -3.51 -0.24
N TRP A 830 13.55 -3.18 0.34
CA TRP A 830 12.71 -2.07 -0.14
C TRP A 830 13.48 -0.74 -0.17
N PHE A 831 14.24 -0.43 0.89
CA PHE A 831 15.01 0.80 1.02
C PHE A 831 16.09 0.92 -0.06
N TYR A 832 16.84 -0.15 -0.31
CA TYR A 832 17.85 -0.19 -1.37
C TYR A 832 17.23 -0.08 -2.77
N ASN A 833 16.02 -0.61 -2.97
CA ASN A 833 15.28 -0.42 -4.21
C ASN A 833 14.80 1.04 -4.35
N GLN A 834 14.23 1.66 -3.32
CA GLN A 834 13.83 3.08 -3.36
C GLN A 834 15.03 4.01 -3.61
N LEU A 835 16.16 3.74 -2.95
CA LEU A 835 17.41 4.44 -3.21
C LEU A 835 17.83 4.31 -4.68
N SER A 836 17.84 3.09 -5.23
CA SER A 836 18.24 2.84 -6.63
C SER A 836 17.30 3.51 -7.63
N SER A 837 15.99 3.25 -7.54
CA SER A 837 14.98 3.84 -8.42
C SER A 837 15.01 5.37 -8.39
N SER A 838 15.29 5.99 -7.25
CA SER A 838 15.46 7.45 -7.14
C SER A 838 16.69 7.98 -7.92
N ALA A 839 17.78 7.20 -8.04
CA ALA A 839 18.90 7.55 -8.93
C ALA A 839 18.47 7.49 -10.39
N ASP A 840 17.86 6.38 -10.77
CA ASP A 840 17.62 6.03 -12.17
C ASP A 840 16.49 6.87 -12.78
N ARG A 841 15.48 7.23 -11.96
CA ARG A 841 14.49 8.28 -12.22
C ARG A 841 15.09 9.68 -12.38
N GLY A 842 16.33 9.87 -11.92
CA GLY A 842 17.04 11.16 -11.98
C GLY A 842 16.57 12.18 -10.95
N ALA A 843 15.90 11.76 -9.87
CA ALA A 843 15.43 12.64 -8.81
C ALA A 843 16.60 13.46 -8.23
N ARG A 844 16.35 14.74 -7.95
CA ARG A 844 17.48 15.65 -7.67
C ARG A 844 18.11 15.43 -6.29
N TRP A 845 17.40 14.89 -5.32
CA TRP A 845 17.91 14.46 -4.00
C TRP A 845 17.18 13.20 -3.50
N ARG A 846 17.81 12.47 -2.57
CA ARG A 846 17.09 11.59 -1.63
C ARG A 846 17.07 12.26 -0.27
N VAL A 847 15.92 12.28 0.39
CA VAL A 847 15.79 12.63 1.81
C VAL A 847 15.36 11.37 2.54
N ILE A 848 16.17 10.90 3.48
CA ILE A 848 16.00 9.63 4.19
C ILE A 848 15.61 9.97 5.62
N GLY A 849 14.38 9.67 6.02
CA GLY A 849 13.91 9.80 7.39
C GLY A 849 14.32 8.57 8.19
N SER A 850 15.24 8.75 9.13
CA SER A 850 15.61 7.81 10.19
C SER A 850 15.05 8.33 11.51
N GLN A 851 14.78 7.42 12.45
CA GLN A 851 14.48 7.77 13.81
C GLN A 851 15.78 8.16 14.52
N THR A 852 16.68 7.20 14.70
CA THR A 852 17.96 7.35 15.39
C THR A 852 19.08 7.84 14.46
N VAL A 853 20.15 8.40 15.05
CA VAL A 853 21.29 8.97 14.31
C VAL A 853 22.01 7.89 13.50
N PHE A 854 22.24 8.16 12.21
CA PHE A 854 22.84 7.22 11.27
C PHE A 854 24.37 7.29 11.28
N SER A 855 24.95 8.50 11.23
CA SER A 855 26.40 8.74 11.25
C SER A 855 27.03 8.18 12.52
N LYS A 856 28.34 7.93 12.48
CA LYS A 856 29.05 7.50 13.67
C LYS A 856 29.17 8.62 14.68
N VAL A 857 28.85 8.36 15.94
CA VAL A 857 29.07 9.30 17.06
C VAL A 857 29.93 8.64 18.13
N ASN A 858 31.23 8.95 18.10
CA ASN A 858 32.21 8.54 19.10
C ASN A 858 32.08 9.43 20.35
N GLU A 859 31.47 8.89 21.40
CA GLU A 859 31.24 9.53 22.69
C GLU A 859 32.23 9.08 23.78
N SER A 860 33.38 8.51 23.39
CA SER A 860 34.45 8.05 24.29
C SER A 860 34.97 9.08 25.31
N VAL A 861 34.70 10.38 25.09
CA VAL A 861 35.06 11.45 26.03
C VAL A 861 34.01 11.64 27.15
N GLY A 862 32.75 11.24 26.90
CA GLY A 862 31.67 11.17 27.89
C GLY A 862 31.65 9.84 28.64
N TYR A 863 31.48 8.73 27.91
CA TYR A 863 31.26 7.38 28.47
C TYR A 863 32.55 6.58 28.70
N GLY A 864 33.68 7.04 28.15
CA GLY A 864 34.98 6.38 28.27
C GLY A 864 35.29 5.40 27.14
N ASN A 865 36.43 4.72 27.23
CA ASN A 865 36.96 3.86 26.16
C ASN A 865 36.50 2.39 26.24
N VAL A 866 35.47 2.08 27.03
CA VAL A 866 34.89 0.72 27.09
C VAL A 866 33.73 0.65 26.11
N ASP A 867 32.73 1.51 26.33
CA ASP A 867 31.52 1.64 25.51
C ASP A 867 31.38 3.08 25.01
N PRO A 868 32.03 3.41 23.86
CA PRO A 868 32.18 4.78 23.40
C PRO A 868 31.15 5.19 22.34
N LEU A 869 30.05 4.45 22.19
CA LEU A 869 29.04 4.65 21.15
C LEU A 869 27.64 4.41 21.73
N ASP A 870 26.65 5.06 21.14
CA ASP A 870 25.25 4.72 21.30
C ASP A 870 24.93 3.41 20.55
N TYR A 871 24.47 2.39 21.29
CA TYR A 871 24.09 1.09 20.73
C TYR A 871 22.59 0.92 20.46
N ASP A 872 21.78 1.93 20.77
CA ASP A 872 20.43 2.06 20.27
C ASP A 872 20.40 2.82 18.93
N ALA A 873 21.28 3.79 18.72
CA ALA A 873 21.54 4.34 17.40
C ALA A 873 22.13 3.30 16.41
N TRP A 874 22.33 3.71 15.15
CA TRP A 874 22.91 2.86 14.10
C TRP A 874 24.34 2.36 14.41
N ASP A 875 25.01 2.89 15.42
CA ASP A 875 26.28 2.36 15.96
C ASP A 875 26.14 1.02 16.71
N GLY A 876 24.93 0.63 17.14
CA GLY A 876 24.60 -0.74 17.57
C GLY A 876 24.26 -1.71 16.43
N TYR A 877 24.19 -1.22 15.20
CA TYR A 877 23.73 -1.95 14.00
C TYR A 877 24.71 -1.75 12.83
N GLN A 878 26.01 -1.72 13.15
CA GLN A 878 27.09 -1.33 12.23
C GLN A 878 27.10 -2.16 10.96
N ALA A 879 26.80 -3.47 11.04
CA ALA A 879 26.69 -4.32 9.88
C ALA A 879 25.58 -3.86 8.91
N ASN A 880 24.42 -3.45 9.42
CA ASN A 880 23.33 -2.91 8.60
C ASN A 880 23.70 -1.55 8.00
N ARG A 881 24.31 -0.66 8.80
CA ARG A 881 24.82 0.64 8.34
C ARG A 881 25.86 0.47 7.23
N ASN A 882 26.78 -0.48 7.40
CA ASN A 882 27.80 -0.84 6.42
C ASN A 882 27.18 -1.38 5.12
N ARG A 883 26.11 -2.19 5.18
CA ARG A 883 25.36 -2.62 3.98
C ARG A 883 24.73 -1.43 3.24
N THR A 884 24.13 -0.48 3.96
CA THR A 884 23.59 0.76 3.38
C THR A 884 24.69 1.60 2.72
N LEU A 885 25.77 1.92 3.44
CA LEU A 885 26.90 2.70 2.91
C LEU A 885 27.56 2.02 1.70
N ASN A 886 27.68 0.69 1.72
CA ASN A 886 28.17 -0.10 0.60
C ASN A 886 27.22 -0.04 -0.60
N HIS A 887 25.90 -0.09 -0.40
CA HIS A 887 24.91 0.06 -1.47
C HIS A 887 25.00 1.46 -2.10
N LEU A 888 25.13 2.51 -1.29
CA LEU A 888 25.30 3.88 -1.78
C LEU A 888 26.58 4.01 -2.63
N MET A 889 27.71 3.49 -2.14
CA MET A 889 29.00 3.57 -2.86
C MET A 889 29.05 2.69 -4.12
N SER A 890 28.58 1.45 -4.04
CA SER A 890 28.69 0.48 -5.15
C SER A 890 27.86 0.91 -6.37
N ASN A 891 26.70 1.54 -6.14
CA ASN A 891 25.81 2.02 -7.18
C ASN A 891 26.03 3.51 -7.54
N ASN A 892 27.10 4.14 -7.02
CA ASN A 892 27.42 5.57 -7.25
C ASN A 892 26.25 6.52 -6.90
N ILE A 893 25.53 6.19 -5.83
CA ILE A 893 24.35 6.93 -5.35
C ILE A 893 24.79 8.12 -4.51
N GLY A 894 24.67 9.33 -5.09
CA GLY A 894 24.92 10.60 -4.42
C GLY A 894 23.66 11.43 -4.15
N LYS A 895 23.87 12.61 -3.56
CA LYS A 895 22.82 13.59 -3.19
C LYS A 895 21.84 13.07 -2.14
N ASN A 896 22.37 12.28 -1.20
CA ASN A 896 21.63 11.74 -0.07
C ASN A 896 21.67 12.77 1.08
N ILE A 897 20.50 13.04 1.66
CA ILE A 897 20.32 13.78 2.91
C ILE A 897 19.67 12.81 3.90
N VAL A 898 20.28 12.58 5.06
CA VAL A 898 19.63 11.87 6.17
C VAL A 898 19.06 12.90 7.13
N ILE A 899 17.85 12.65 7.65
CA ILE A 899 17.26 13.40 8.77
C ILE A 899 16.92 12.44 9.90
N SER A 900 17.27 12.83 11.13
CA SER A 900 17.21 11.99 12.34
C SER A 900 16.74 12.79 13.55
N GLY A 901 16.31 12.12 14.62
CA GLY A 901 15.79 12.71 15.86
C GLY A 901 16.37 12.02 17.10
N ASP A 902 15.51 11.37 17.88
CA ASP A 902 15.85 10.43 18.98
C ASP A 902 16.71 11.07 20.09
N SER A 903 18.04 11.13 19.95
CA SER A 903 19.10 11.69 20.82
C SER A 903 18.92 13.04 21.55
N HIS A 904 17.76 13.72 21.47
CA HIS A 904 17.41 15.01 22.10
C HIS A 904 18.40 16.18 21.86
N ALA A 905 19.30 16.06 20.88
CA ALA A 905 20.33 17.04 20.54
C ALA A 905 20.45 17.28 19.03
N SER A 906 21.01 18.43 18.64
CA SER A 906 21.21 18.76 17.22
C SER A 906 22.58 18.28 16.75
N TRP A 907 22.66 17.57 15.61
CA TRP A 907 23.91 17.06 15.05
C TRP A 907 23.96 17.24 13.53
N VAL A 908 25.12 17.66 13.00
CA VAL A 908 25.30 17.92 11.56
C VAL A 908 26.63 17.37 11.06
N SER A 909 26.55 16.33 10.22
CA SER A 909 27.69 15.51 9.78
C SER A 909 27.75 15.40 8.25
N ASP A 910 28.96 15.31 7.69
CA ASP A 910 29.09 14.73 6.35
C ASP A 910 28.82 13.21 6.46
N LEU A 911 28.03 12.63 5.54
CA LEU A 911 27.76 11.18 5.54
C LEU A 911 28.97 10.43 4.97
N VAL A 912 29.65 9.61 5.78
CA VAL A 912 30.96 9.01 5.44
C VAL A 912 31.03 7.54 5.90
N TRP A 913 31.68 6.69 5.10
CA TRP A 913 32.10 5.35 5.53
C TRP A 913 33.59 5.36 5.91
N LEU A 914 33.92 5.74 7.15
CA LEU A 914 35.29 6.11 7.57
C LEU A 914 36.38 5.09 7.19
N ASP A 915 36.14 3.79 7.40
CA ASP A 915 37.15 2.75 7.16
C ASP A 915 37.36 2.40 5.67
N HIS A 916 36.48 2.90 4.78
CA HIS A 916 36.47 2.60 3.34
C HIS A 916 36.66 3.85 2.47
N ALA A 917 36.39 5.04 3.00
CA ALA A 917 36.57 6.32 2.34
C ALA A 917 37.84 7.04 2.84
N ASN A 918 38.70 7.48 1.93
CA ASN A 918 39.80 8.40 2.27
C ASN A 918 39.25 9.83 2.47
N TYR A 919 38.46 9.99 3.53
CA TYR A 919 37.71 11.21 3.83
C TYR A 919 38.61 12.32 4.40
N SER A 920 38.21 13.56 4.17
CA SER A 920 38.95 14.75 4.59
C SER A 920 38.00 15.79 5.18
N SER A 921 37.96 15.88 6.51
CA SER A 921 37.07 16.80 7.25
C SER A 921 37.16 18.26 6.78
N SER A 922 38.38 18.73 6.47
CA SER A 922 38.64 20.08 5.97
C SER A 922 38.13 20.36 4.54
N THR A 923 37.74 19.35 3.77
CA THR A 923 37.31 19.50 2.36
C THR A 923 36.02 18.76 1.99
N GLY A 924 35.54 17.84 2.84
CA GLY A 924 34.44 16.92 2.56
C GLY A 924 34.69 16.00 1.36
N ALA A 925 35.94 15.81 0.93
CA ALA A 925 36.26 14.83 -0.11
C ALA A 925 35.88 13.41 0.38
N CYS A 926 35.31 12.60 -0.51
CA CYS A 926 34.78 11.25 -0.24
C CYS A 926 33.54 11.19 0.69
N GLY A 927 32.82 12.30 0.87
CA GLY A 927 31.46 12.28 1.43
C GLY A 927 30.44 11.64 0.46
N LEU A 928 29.39 11.05 1.02
CA LEU A 928 28.29 10.37 0.31
C LEU A 928 26.96 11.15 0.41
N GLY A 929 26.92 12.20 1.21
CA GLY A 929 25.71 12.92 1.60
C GLY A 929 25.97 13.79 2.83
N VAL A 930 24.90 14.20 3.49
CA VAL A 930 24.92 14.95 4.76
C VAL A 930 23.82 14.41 5.66
N GLU A 931 24.06 14.38 6.97
CA GLU A 931 23.03 14.14 7.98
C GLU A 931 22.69 15.43 8.74
N PHE A 932 21.41 15.64 8.97
CA PHE A 932 20.85 16.68 9.82
C PHE A 932 19.96 16.02 10.88
N ALA A 933 20.51 15.77 12.06
CA ALA A 933 19.76 15.28 13.21
C ALA A 933 19.29 16.46 14.07
N GLY A 934 18.03 16.46 14.49
CA GLY A 934 17.40 17.56 15.23
C GLY A 934 17.30 17.31 16.73
N SER A 935 17.49 18.37 17.53
CA SER A 935 17.13 18.34 18.95
C SER A 935 15.62 18.17 19.13
N ALA A 936 15.26 17.60 20.28
CA ALA A 936 13.91 17.40 20.75
C ALA A 936 13.08 18.70 20.78
N VAL A 937 11.76 18.55 20.56
CA VAL A 937 10.76 19.61 20.73
C VAL A 937 10.64 20.05 22.19
N SER A 938 10.77 19.12 23.14
CA SER A 938 10.75 19.39 24.59
C SER A 938 11.43 18.36 25.49
N SER A 939 11.69 17.13 25.01
CA SER A 939 12.39 16.09 25.80
C SER A 939 13.83 16.50 26.17
N PRO A 940 14.33 16.20 27.38
CA PRO A 940 15.47 16.89 28.00
C PRO A 940 16.81 16.61 27.33
N CYS A 941 17.82 17.46 27.57
CA CYS A 941 19.20 17.20 27.13
C CYS A 941 19.69 15.81 27.58
N PRO A 942 20.32 14.99 26.68
CA PRO A 942 20.75 13.63 27.04
C PRO A 942 21.90 13.64 28.07
N TYR A 943 22.63 14.75 28.18
CA TYR A 943 23.66 14.98 29.20
C TYR A 943 23.11 15.54 30.53
N GLY A 944 21.78 15.54 30.70
CA GLY A 944 21.07 15.83 31.94
C GLY A 944 20.29 17.14 31.95
N GLN A 945 19.10 17.11 32.58
CA GLN A 945 18.27 18.29 32.82
C GLN A 945 18.99 19.34 33.67
N ASN A 946 18.75 20.63 33.40
CA ASN A 946 19.38 21.80 34.02
C ASN A 946 20.89 21.91 33.73
N ILE A 947 21.37 21.31 32.64
CA ILE A 947 22.73 21.55 32.15
C ILE A 947 22.91 23.03 31.79
N THR A 948 24.01 23.65 32.21
CA THR A 948 24.29 25.04 31.78
C THR A 948 24.81 25.04 30.33
N LEU A 949 24.40 26.03 29.53
CA LEU A 949 24.92 26.26 28.18
C LEU A 949 26.46 26.21 28.10
N ALA A 950 27.16 26.71 29.12
CA ALA A 950 28.62 26.68 29.19
C ALA A 950 29.20 25.25 29.35
N HIS A 951 28.48 24.35 30.02
CA HIS A 951 28.84 22.93 30.08
C HIS A 951 28.44 22.21 28.78
N ALA A 952 27.24 22.44 28.26
CA ALA A 952 26.75 21.85 27.01
C ALA A 952 27.70 22.14 25.82
N ASN A 953 28.16 23.38 25.68
CA ASN A 953 29.14 23.74 24.64
C ASN A 953 30.50 23.06 24.86
N ASN A 954 30.96 22.91 26.12
CA ASN A 954 32.21 22.20 26.43
C ASN A 954 32.12 20.68 26.14
N TYR A 955 30.96 20.04 26.36
CA TYR A 955 30.73 18.66 25.89
C TYR A 955 30.67 18.59 24.35
N SER A 956 30.06 19.60 23.71
CA SER A 956 30.03 19.72 22.25
C SER A 956 31.43 19.82 21.64
N ASP A 957 32.33 20.63 22.23
CA ASP A 957 33.74 20.72 21.83
C ASP A 957 34.47 19.37 21.91
N TRP A 958 34.10 18.50 22.86
CA TRP A 958 34.70 17.17 23.00
C TRP A 958 34.18 16.18 21.96
N LEU A 959 32.89 16.23 21.64
CA LEU A 959 32.24 15.39 20.61
C LEU A 959 32.70 15.81 19.21
N GLU A 960 32.80 17.12 18.93
CA GLU A 960 33.38 17.67 17.69
C GLU A 960 34.81 17.20 17.49
N ALA A 961 35.65 17.27 18.53
CA ALA A 961 37.05 16.87 18.47
C ALA A 961 37.24 15.34 18.34
N ALA A 962 36.30 14.53 18.84
CA ALA A 962 36.34 13.07 18.77
C ALA A 962 35.89 12.49 17.41
N ASN A 963 35.18 13.27 16.59
CA ASN A 963 34.50 12.83 15.36
C ASN A 963 34.92 13.65 14.13
N PRO A 964 35.66 13.09 13.15
CA PRO A 964 36.10 13.85 11.97
C PRO A 964 34.95 14.25 11.01
N GLU A 965 33.82 13.52 11.01
CA GLU A 965 32.64 13.77 10.17
C GLU A 965 31.61 14.74 10.78
N LEU A 966 31.53 14.84 12.11
CA LEU A 966 30.62 15.72 12.84
C LEU A 966 31.12 17.17 12.80
N HIS A 967 30.48 18.05 12.02
CA HIS A 967 30.94 19.43 11.83
C HIS A 967 30.27 20.45 12.76
N TRP A 968 29.08 20.18 13.24
CA TRP A 968 28.45 20.96 14.32
C TRP A 968 27.54 20.06 15.15
N ASN A 969 27.50 20.30 16.45
CA ASN A 969 26.45 19.81 17.31
C ASN A 969 26.09 20.87 18.37
N ASP A 970 24.85 20.84 18.84
CA ASP A 970 24.38 21.59 20.01
C ASP A 970 23.56 20.68 20.91
N LEU A 971 24.04 20.52 22.14
CA LEU A 971 23.38 19.74 23.19
C LEU A 971 22.39 20.59 23.99
N TYR A 972 22.52 21.93 23.95
CA TYR A 972 21.76 22.82 24.82
C TYR A 972 20.31 22.96 24.37
N TYR A 973 20.03 23.51 23.20
CA TYR A 973 18.69 24.02 22.86
C TYR A 973 17.71 22.98 22.31
N ARG A 974 16.57 22.77 23.00
CA ARG A 974 15.32 22.19 22.45
C ARG A 974 14.82 23.05 21.29
N GLY A 975 14.25 22.43 20.27
CA GLY A 975 13.78 23.17 19.11
C GLY A 975 13.39 22.30 17.91
N TYR A 976 13.89 22.68 16.73
CA TYR A 976 13.60 22.03 15.46
C TYR A 976 14.53 22.56 14.34
N PHE A 977 14.41 22.01 13.13
CA PHE A 977 15.04 22.61 11.94
C PHE A 977 14.11 22.65 10.72
N GLU A 978 14.38 23.60 9.82
CA GLU A 978 13.76 23.67 8.50
C GLU A 978 14.74 23.20 7.41
N LEU A 979 14.30 22.32 6.51
CA LEU A 979 14.96 22.08 5.23
C LEU A 979 14.28 22.87 4.12
N GLN A 980 15.08 23.60 3.36
CA GLN A 980 14.64 24.45 2.25
C GLN A 980 15.34 23.93 0.98
N ILE A 981 14.68 22.99 0.30
CA ILE A 981 15.22 22.13 -0.77
C ILE A 981 14.99 22.81 -2.14
N GLY A 982 16.01 22.90 -2.97
CA GLY A 982 15.94 23.33 -4.37
C GLY A 982 16.91 22.55 -5.27
N TYR A 983 16.89 22.78 -6.59
CA TYR A 983 17.71 21.96 -7.50
C TYR A 983 19.23 22.15 -7.30
N ASP A 984 19.70 23.36 -7.01
CA ASP A 984 21.13 23.62 -6.88
C ASP A 984 21.67 23.38 -5.47
N GLU A 985 20.80 23.42 -4.46
CA GLU A 985 21.18 23.32 -3.04
C GLU A 985 20.01 22.90 -2.13
N VAL A 986 20.35 22.27 -1.00
CA VAL A 986 19.51 22.20 0.20
C VAL A 986 20.09 23.18 1.22
N ASN A 987 19.24 23.99 1.85
CA ASN A 987 19.63 24.76 3.04
C ASN A 987 18.92 24.22 4.28
N ALA A 988 19.66 23.89 5.33
CA ALA A 988 19.15 23.47 6.64
C ALA A 988 19.31 24.62 7.64
N SER A 989 18.23 25.01 8.30
CA SER A 989 18.21 26.14 9.26
C SER A 989 17.77 25.63 10.62
N PHE A 990 18.66 25.64 11.61
CA PHE A 990 18.41 25.13 12.96
C PHE A 990 17.91 26.25 13.88
N PHE A 991 16.88 25.95 14.67
CA PHE A 991 16.21 26.91 15.55
C PHE A 991 16.05 26.33 16.96
N GLY A 992 16.60 27.03 17.95
CA GLY A 992 16.39 26.75 19.37
C GLY A 992 15.21 27.54 19.92
N THR A 993 14.57 27.02 20.95
CA THR A 993 13.58 27.76 21.75
C THR A 993 14.26 28.35 22.99
N PRO A 994 13.97 29.61 23.39
CA PRO A 994 14.65 30.23 24.52
C PRO A 994 14.19 29.68 25.88
N THR A 995 13.01 29.04 25.92
CA THR A 995 12.47 28.30 27.06
C THR A 995 11.29 27.44 26.61
N ILE A 996 11.15 26.26 27.22
CA ILE A 996 9.99 25.37 27.07
C ILE A 996 8.98 25.49 28.23
N ILE A 997 9.36 26.15 29.33
CA ILE A 997 8.58 26.26 30.58
C ILE A 997 7.24 27.01 30.40
N ASN A 998 7.12 27.88 29.39
CA ASN A 998 5.85 28.52 29.03
C ASN A 998 5.63 28.58 27.52
N ARG A 999 4.36 28.51 27.09
CA ARG A 999 4.01 28.73 25.67
C ARG A 999 4.41 30.13 25.22
N ASN A 1000 5.16 30.23 24.12
CA ASN A 1000 5.63 31.49 23.55
C ASN A 1000 5.94 31.35 22.04
N PRO A 1001 5.89 32.45 21.26
CA PRO A 1001 6.18 32.42 19.82
C PRO A 1001 7.64 32.77 19.51
N HIS A 1002 8.60 32.31 20.32
CA HIS A 1002 10.00 32.73 20.20
C HIS A 1002 10.92 31.64 19.64
N GLU A 1003 11.96 32.06 18.91
CA GLU A 1003 13.04 31.20 18.42
C GLU A 1003 14.39 31.95 18.35
N ILE A 1004 15.48 31.20 18.48
CA ILE A 1004 16.86 31.64 18.29
C ILE A 1004 17.41 30.89 17.08
N SER A 1005 18.02 31.57 16.10
CA SER A 1005 18.66 30.88 14.97
C SER A 1005 20.04 30.38 15.37
N LEU A 1006 20.25 29.06 15.39
CA LEU A 1006 21.45 28.43 15.93
C LEU A 1006 22.57 28.35 14.89
N ALA A 1007 22.28 27.73 13.75
CA ALA A 1007 23.21 27.54 12.65
C ALA A 1007 22.45 27.34 11.33
N ASN A 1008 23.11 27.65 10.20
CA ASN A 1008 22.52 27.55 8.86
C ASN A 1008 23.52 26.87 7.92
N PHE A 1009 23.15 25.71 7.37
CA PHE A 1009 24.02 24.86 6.56
C PHE A 1009 23.52 24.77 5.13
N THR A 1010 24.44 24.65 4.17
CA THR A 1010 24.11 24.47 2.75
C THR A 1010 24.77 23.21 2.21
N VAL A 1011 24.02 22.38 1.48
CA VAL A 1011 24.52 21.23 0.72
C VAL A 1011 24.41 21.57 -0.75
N LYS A 1012 25.52 21.58 -1.50
CA LYS A 1012 25.50 21.85 -2.94
C LYS A 1012 25.25 20.58 -3.73
N SER A 1013 24.39 20.66 -4.75
CA SER A 1013 23.92 19.47 -5.44
C SER A 1013 25.04 18.80 -6.25
N GLY A 1014 25.29 17.53 -5.95
CA GLY A 1014 26.40 16.76 -6.52
C GLY A 1014 27.74 16.90 -5.77
N GLU A 1015 27.83 17.70 -4.70
CA GLU A 1015 29.03 17.74 -3.85
C GLU A 1015 29.05 16.66 -2.74
N ASN A 1016 27.89 16.07 -2.40
CA ASN A 1016 27.74 14.99 -1.40
C ASN A 1016 28.34 15.31 -0.02
N ARG A 1017 28.29 16.58 0.39
CA ARG A 1017 28.92 17.14 1.60
C ARG A 1017 28.40 18.54 1.92
N LEU A 1018 28.64 19.01 3.14
CA LEU A 1018 28.40 20.39 3.56
C LEU A 1018 29.27 21.39 2.78
N GLN A 1019 28.72 22.55 2.42
CA GLN A 1019 29.48 23.66 1.87
C GLN A 1019 30.49 24.19 2.90
N ARG A 1020 31.72 24.48 2.45
CA ARG A 1020 32.77 25.09 3.28
C ARG A 1020 32.89 26.61 3.03
N PRO A 1021 33.19 27.44 4.05
CA PRO A 1021 33.29 27.08 5.47
C PRO A 1021 31.92 26.68 6.04
N VAL A 1022 31.90 25.65 6.89
CA VAL A 1022 30.66 25.08 7.43
C VAL A 1022 29.95 26.11 8.31
N ALA A 1023 28.62 26.19 8.20
CA ALA A 1023 27.78 27.24 8.78
C ALA A 1023 28.22 28.69 8.43
N GLY A 1024 28.94 28.89 7.31
CA GLY A 1024 29.57 30.18 6.98
C GLY A 1024 30.72 30.56 7.93
N GLY A 1025 31.14 29.65 8.82
CA GLY A 1025 32.15 29.85 9.86
C GLY A 1025 31.61 30.33 11.22
N ILE A 1026 30.28 30.37 11.42
CA ILE A 1026 29.66 30.87 12.67
C ILE A 1026 28.43 30.06 13.11
N ALA A 1027 28.29 29.84 14.41
CA ALA A 1027 27.08 29.36 15.06
C ALA A 1027 26.78 30.19 16.34
N GLU A 1028 25.53 30.21 16.80
CA GLU A 1028 25.10 30.84 18.07
C GLU A 1028 25.57 30.02 19.28
N SER A 1029 25.50 28.69 19.18
CA SER A 1029 25.64 27.71 20.26
C SER A 1029 26.39 26.43 19.81
N GLY A 1030 26.69 25.54 20.76
CA GLY A 1030 27.25 24.22 20.52
C GLY A 1030 28.76 24.22 20.33
N SER A 1031 29.25 23.44 19.36
CA SER A 1031 30.61 23.54 18.81
C SER A 1031 30.61 23.39 17.29
N LEU A 1032 31.53 24.06 16.59
CA LEU A 1032 31.57 24.18 15.12
C LEU A 1032 32.99 23.94 14.56
N LYS A 1033 33.20 22.81 13.89
CA LYS A 1033 34.49 22.36 13.34
C LYS A 1033 35.08 23.41 12.38
N GLY A 1034 36.13 24.08 12.83
CA GLY A 1034 36.85 25.10 12.06
C GLY A 1034 36.12 26.44 11.90
N GLY A 1035 35.04 26.69 12.64
CA GLY A 1035 34.35 27.97 12.74
C GLY A 1035 34.57 28.65 14.10
N VAL A 1036 33.62 29.49 14.51
CA VAL A 1036 33.53 30.03 15.88
C VAL A 1036 32.08 30.03 16.37
N VAL A 1037 31.89 29.68 17.64
CA VAL A 1037 30.60 29.87 18.34
C VAL A 1037 30.58 31.29 18.93
N LYS A 1038 29.48 32.02 18.68
CA LYS A 1038 29.37 33.44 19.04
C LYS A 1038 27.91 33.84 19.24
N GLN A 1039 27.42 33.57 20.44
CA GLN A 1039 26.11 33.98 20.93
C GLN A 1039 25.83 35.48 20.67
N THR A 1040 24.61 35.79 20.24
CA THR A 1040 24.12 37.10 19.85
C THR A 1040 23.03 37.64 20.77
N ASN A 1041 22.42 36.80 21.61
CA ASN A 1041 21.28 37.13 22.48
C ASN A 1041 20.02 37.57 21.71
N ILE A 1042 19.94 37.28 20.40
CA ILE A 1042 18.82 37.71 19.55
C ILE A 1042 17.75 36.62 19.52
N THR A 1043 16.62 36.93 20.15
CA THR A 1043 15.43 36.08 20.15
C THR A 1043 14.39 36.67 19.20
N ASN A 1044 14.03 35.92 18.16
CA ASN A 1044 13.02 36.30 17.16
C ASN A 1044 11.62 35.92 17.64
N ASN A 1045 10.62 36.74 17.34
CA ASN A 1045 9.21 36.49 17.62
C ASN A 1045 8.48 36.14 16.32
N THR A 1046 8.20 34.86 16.11
CA THR A 1046 7.64 34.29 14.86
C THR A 1046 6.25 34.81 14.52
N MET A 1047 5.49 35.27 15.52
CA MET A 1047 4.15 35.86 15.32
C MET A 1047 4.19 37.30 14.80
N THR A 1048 5.31 38.01 14.93
CA THR A 1048 5.41 39.46 14.61
C THR A 1048 6.55 39.83 13.67
N GLY A 1049 7.52 38.93 13.45
CA GLY A 1049 8.74 39.21 12.69
C GLY A 1049 9.69 40.21 13.38
N GLN A 1050 9.45 40.53 14.65
CA GLN A 1050 10.33 41.39 15.46
C GLN A 1050 11.32 40.55 16.26
N TYR A 1051 12.46 41.13 16.62
CA TYR A 1051 13.43 40.51 17.52
C TYR A 1051 13.54 41.31 18.83
N LEU A 1052 13.89 40.62 19.91
CA LEU A 1052 14.24 41.19 21.20
C LEU A 1052 15.62 40.67 21.65
N ILE A 1053 16.24 41.40 22.58
CA ILE A 1053 17.48 40.96 23.23
C ILE A 1053 17.10 40.33 24.56
N THR A 1054 17.20 39.01 24.67
CA THR A 1054 17.00 38.27 25.92
C THR A 1054 18.33 38.19 26.68
N MET A 1055 18.25 38.10 28.01
CA MET A 1055 19.40 37.72 28.87
C MET A 1055 19.18 36.35 29.51
N ASP A 1056 17.98 35.82 29.34
CA ASP A 1056 17.43 34.65 30.01
C ASP A 1056 17.64 33.43 29.10
N ASN A 1057 18.81 32.80 29.24
CA ASN A 1057 19.04 31.44 28.77
C ASN A 1057 18.63 30.50 29.93
N GLN A 1058 17.33 30.36 30.11
CA GLN A 1058 16.71 29.54 31.17
C GLN A 1058 15.70 28.60 30.50
N GLU A 1059 16.27 27.54 29.93
CA GLU A 1059 15.52 26.57 29.15
C GLU A 1059 14.68 25.65 30.02
N ASP A 1060 15.26 25.19 31.14
CA ASP A 1060 14.74 24.22 32.11
C ASP A 1060 14.39 24.85 33.50
N ASP A 1061 14.70 26.13 33.71
CA ASP A 1061 14.84 26.84 35.01
C ASP A 1061 13.57 27.63 35.45
#